data_AF-A0A9N9LCN5-F1
#
_entry.id   AF-A0A9N9LCN5-F1
#
_cell.length_a   1.000
_cell.length_b   1.000
_cell.length_c   1.000
_cell.angle_alpha   90.00
_cell.angle_beta   90.00
_cell.angle_gamma   90.00
#
_symmetry.space_group_name_H-M   'P 1'
#
loop_
_entity.id
_entity.type
_entity.pdbx_description
1 polymer ?
#
loop_
_entity_poly.entity_id
_entity_poly.type
_entity_poly.pdbx_seq_one_letter_code
_entity_poly.pdbx_strand_id
1 'polypeptide(L)'
;MVKNNGNSLRNSMSTYSLRSPPIDHAAQARIAELEAQVSKLTAEAKSKANTHESELRIPAPIVLPDGRIARWKDPQNKEHGYDVCEAGVLPEERPVMYKRSNGTSGVYRNEFGMPVFTNSDPSTPSPLGKSQTVDAEMGRKIATTVVKQRELMDQQARSAAGNASTYRLPPHLAHKSPLKSPEEYTQPFCDFLTENPTVWHAVDYFEKKLTVAGFEKLSERKTWNSELKAGGKYYVSRNGTSLIAFTVGKDYKSGNGVAMIAGHVDALTARLKPVSTKRTTAGYVQLGVAPYAGALNSTWWDRDLSIGGRVLVKGSDGKITTKLVKLGWPIARIPTIAPHFGQGMTGTGNKETQMVPIIGLDNSEAEVKDEFANLTLGGPGTFSATQPPKLVRAIAGELGIQDYSSIVNWELELFDIQPAQVGGLDKEFIFAGRIDDKLCSWAAMEGLLASSYSHQPTDDGIVKLVGVFDDEEIGSLLRQGAKGNFLPSTVERIAESFSGSGYSANVLNQVYANSFLVSADVTHAVHPNFLGAYLEGHSPRLNVGLVVAADSNGHMTTDSVSTALLTRVAEKTSNTLQLFMIRNDSRSGGTVGPMLSSAMGVRSIDAGLPQLSMHSIRATTGSLDPGLGVGIFKGFLDNFESVDKEFE
;
A
#
# COMPACT_ATOMS: atom_id res chain seq x y z
N MET A 1 -47.72 18.45 -15.79
CA MET A 1 -47.91 18.43 -17.26
C MET A 1 -46.60 18.05 -17.90
N VAL A 2 -46.57 16.87 -18.52
CA VAL A 2 -45.44 16.29 -19.24
C VAL A 2 -45.18 17.08 -20.53
N LYS A 3 -43.93 17.46 -20.80
CA LYS A 3 -43.42 17.58 -22.17
C LYS A 3 -41.98 17.08 -22.25
N ASN A 4 -41.87 15.87 -22.80
CA ASN A 4 -40.69 15.30 -23.42
C ASN A 4 -40.09 16.25 -24.44
N ASN A 5 -38.76 16.31 -24.48
CA ASN A 5 -38.02 16.36 -25.75
C ASN A 5 -36.75 15.53 -25.59
N GLY A 6 -36.85 14.29 -26.07
CA GLY A 6 -35.69 13.45 -26.29
C GLY A 6 -34.89 13.97 -27.46
N ASN A 7 -33.57 14.05 -27.28
CA ASN A 7 -32.65 13.95 -28.39
C ASN A 7 -31.65 12.85 -28.05
N SER A 8 -31.69 11.82 -28.87
CA SER A 8 -30.85 10.63 -28.75
C SER A 8 -29.45 10.95 -29.24
N LEU A 9 -28.44 10.69 -28.40
CA LEU A 9 -27.08 10.45 -28.84
C LEU A 9 -26.70 9.04 -28.38
N ARG A 10 -26.96 8.08 -29.27
CA ARG A 10 -26.36 6.75 -29.23
C ARG A 10 -24.92 6.83 -29.75
N ASN A 11 -24.07 5.98 -29.15
CA ASN A 11 -22.69 5.64 -29.49
C ASN A 11 -21.65 6.68 -29.01
N SER A 12 -20.68 6.37 -28.16
CA SER A 12 -19.88 5.14 -28.06
C SER A 12 -19.55 4.74 -26.60
N MET A 13 -20.13 3.64 -26.10
CA MET A 13 -19.52 2.91 -24.99
C MET A 13 -18.44 1.99 -25.57
N SER A 14 -17.19 2.42 -25.46
CA SER A 14 -16.03 1.56 -25.61
C SER A 14 -16.04 0.54 -24.47
N THR A 15 -16.32 -0.72 -24.79
CA THR A 15 -16.08 -1.86 -23.92
C THR A 15 -14.58 -1.98 -23.66
N TYR A 16 -14.11 -1.46 -22.53
CA TYR A 16 -12.74 -1.69 -22.06
C TYR A 16 -12.66 -3.12 -21.50
N SER A 17 -12.38 -4.05 -22.40
CA SER A 17 -11.87 -5.38 -22.05
C SER A 17 -10.49 -5.20 -21.40
N LEU A 18 -10.32 -5.69 -20.17
CA LEU A 18 -9.01 -5.90 -19.54
C LEU A 18 -8.19 -6.83 -20.42
N ARG A 19 -7.42 -6.28 -21.35
CA ARG A 19 -6.43 -7.05 -22.12
C ARG A 19 -5.21 -7.26 -21.23
N SER A 20 -4.92 -8.53 -20.94
CA SER A 20 -3.60 -8.99 -20.51
C SER A 20 -2.51 -8.40 -21.43
N PRO A 21 -1.27 -8.18 -20.95
CA PRO A 21 -0.20 -7.63 -21.77
C PRO A 21 -0.05 -8.45 -23.07
N PRO A 22 0.31 -7.83 -24.20
CA PRO A 22 0.39 -8.53 -25.48
C PRO A 22 1.41 -9.66 -25.36
N ILE A 23 0.89 -10.88 -25.36
CA ILE A 23 1.66 -12.10 -25.41
C ILE A 23 2.26 -12.19 -26.83
N ASP A 24 3.58 -12.33 -26.92
CA ASP A 24 4.24 -12.64 -28.19
C ASP A 24 3.86 -14.08 -28.59
N HIS A 25 2.79 -14.20 -29.37
CA HIS A 25 2.26 -15.47 -29.85
C HIS A 25 3.28 -16.27 -30.68
N ALA A 26 4.24 -15.61 -31.34
CA ALA A 26 5.29 -16.30 -32.09
C ALA A 26 6.32 -16.94 -31.15
N ALA A 27 6.72 -16.22 -30.09
CA ALA A 27 7.61 -16.76 -29.07
C ALA A 27 6.96 -17.88 -28.25
N GLN A 28 5.66 -17.80 -27.94
CA GLN A 28 4.94 -18.89 -27.29
C GLN A 28 4.84 -20.15 -28.16
N ALA A 29 4.53 -19.98 -29.46
CA ALA A 29 4.53 -21.11 -30.39
C ALA A 29 5.91 -21.78 -30.47
N ARG A 30 6.99 -20.98 -30.43
CA ARG A 30 8.35 -21.50 -30.45
C ARG A 30 8.76 -22.19 -29.14
N ILE A 31 8.30 -21.71 -27.99
CA ILE A 31 8.51 -22.37 -26.70
C ILE A 31 7.80 -23.73 -26.67
N ALA A 32 6.54 -23.80 -27.12
CA ALA A 32 5.79 -25.05 -27.19
C ALA A 32 6.44 -26.06 -28.16
N GLU A 33 7.01 -25.58 -29.28
CA GLU A 33 7.77 -26.42 -30.22
C GLU A 33 9.04 -26.99 -29.56
N LEU A 34 9.78 -26.18 -28.80
CA LEU A 34 10.96 -26.62 -28.05
C LEU A 34 10.60 -27.60 -26.93
N GLU A 35 9.49 -27.42 -26.23
CA GLU A 35 8.95 -28.36 -25.24
C GLU A 35 8.61 -29.72 -25.84
N ALA A 36 7.94 -29.72 -26.99
CA ALA A 36 7.66 -30.93 -27.75
C ALA A 36 8.95 -31.62 -28.20
N GLN A 37 9.97 -30.85 -28.60
CA GLN A 37 11.27 -31.37 -29.01
C GLN A 37 12.05 -31.98 -27.84
N VAL A 38 12.05 -31.35 -26.66
CA VAL A 38 12.66 -31.91 -25.43
C VAL A 38 11.95 -33.20 -25.03
N SER A 39 10.62 -33.21 -25.07
CA SER A 39 9.82 -34.40 -24.72
C SER A 39 10.13 -35.57 -25.67
N LYS A 40 10.20 -35.29 -26.99
CA LYS A 40 10.53 -36.29 -28.00
C LYS A 40 11.95 -36.85 -27.84
N LEU A 41 12.96 -35.99 -27.66
CA LEU A 41 14.34 -36.41 -27.46
C LEU A 41 14.51 -37.21 -26.16
N THR A 42 13.78 -36.85 -25.11
CA THR A 42 13.78 -37.56 -23.84
C THR A 42 13.13 -38.94 -23.97
N ALA A 43 12.03 -39.06 -24.71
CA ALA A 43 11.39 -40.33 -25.01
C ALA A 43 12.27 -41.24 -25.88
N GLU A 44 12.94 -40.68 -26.90
CA GLU A 44 13.91 -41.41 -27.73
C GLU A 44 15.11 -41.90 -26.91
N ALA A 45 15.65 -41.07 -26.02
CA ALA A 45 16.71 -41.45 -25.08
C ALA A 45 16.27 -42.60 -24.16
N LYS A 46 15.04 -42.55 -23.63
CA LYS A 46 14.45 -43.63 -22.82
C LYS A 46 14.25 -44.92 -23.62
N SER A 47 13.85 -44.83 -24.89
CA SER A 47 13.62 -46.00 -25.75
C SER A 47 14.91 -46.74 -26.15
N LYS A 48 16.04 -46.01 -26.22
CA LYS A 48 17.35 -46.60 -26.55
C LYS A 48 18.08 -47.18 -25.34
N ALA A 49 17.66 -46.82 -24.12
CA ALA A 49 18.13 -47.42 -22.87
C ALA A 49 17.27 -48.68 -22.57
N ASN A 50 17.71 -49.85 -23.02
CA ASN A 50 16.96 -51.09 -22.81
C ASN A 50 17.04 -51.55 -21.34
N THR A 51 15.86 -51.79 -20.75
CA THR A 51 15.52 -52.58 -19.53
C THR A 51 15.66 -51.99 -18.10
N HIS A 52 14.54 -52.19 -17.38
CA HIS A 52 14.22 -52.15 -15.94
C HIS A 52 14.59 -50.94 -15.07
N GLU A 53 13.54 -50.45 -14.38
CA GLU A 53 13.49 -49.42 -13.33
C GLU A 53 14.84 -49.10 -12.65
N SER A 54 15.50 -48.06 -13.15
CA SER A 54 16.44 -47.25 -12.39
C SER A 54 16.48 -45.84 -12.99
N GLU A 55 16.32 -44.82 -12.14
CA GLU A 55 16.27 -43.41 -12.54
C GLU A 55 17.55 -42.99 -13.28
N LEU A 56 17.38 -42.59 -14.54
CA LEU A 56 18.43 -41.99 -15.36
C LEU A 56 18.79 -40.60 -14.78
N ARG A 57 19.84 -40.49 -13.97
CA ARG A 57 20.36 -39.18 -13.51
C ARG A 57 21.37 -38.63 -14.51
N ILE A 58 20.93 -37.68 -15.35
CA ILE A 58 21.82 -36.84 -16.15
C ILE A 58 22.30 -35.69 -15.24
N PRO A 59 23.60 -35.47 -15.03
CA PRO A 59 24.06 -34.34 -14.24
C PRO A 59 23.72 -33.04 -14.97
N ALA A 60 22.90 -32.20 -14.35
CA ALA A 60 22.57 -30.89 -14.88
C ALA A 60 23.84 -30.01 -14.89
N PRO A 61 24.05 -29.17 -15.93
CA PRO A 61 25.13 -28.19 -15.92
C PRO A 61 24.96 -27.23 -14.74
N ILE A 62 26.05 -26.97 -14.00
CA ILE A 62 26.06 -26.01 -12.89
C ILE A 62 26.23 -24.61 -13.48
N VAL A 63 25.24 -23.75 -13.23
CA VAL A 63 25.26 -22.33 -13.57
C VAL A 63 25.75 -21.56 -12.34
N LEU A 64 26.84 -20.82 -12.49
CA LEU A 64 27.39 -19.98 -11.43
C LEU A 64 26.55 -18.69 -11.27
N PRO A 65 26.59 -18.01 -10.10
CA PRO A 65 25.80 -16.80 -9.84
C PRO A 65 26.03 -15.63 -10.82
N ASP A 66 27.10 -15.68 -11.62
CA ASP A 66 27.46 -14.70 -12.66
C ASP A 66 27.04 -15.12 -14.09
N GLY A 67 26.39 -16.27 -14.24
CA GLY A 67 25.86 -16.77 -15.52
C GLY A 67 26.80 -17.71 -16.31
N ARG A 68 27.97 -18.08 -15.79
CA ARG A 68 28.89 -19.04 -16.45
C ARG A 68 28.48 -20.50 -16.23
N ILE A 69 28.81 -21.39 -17.18
CA ILE A 69 28.45 -22.82 -17.17
C ILE A 69 29.69 -23.70 -17.03
N ALA A 70 29.76 -24.49 -15.97
CA ALA A 70 30.84 -25.46 -15.76
C ALA A 70 30.58 -26.79 -16.51
N ARG A 71 31.59 -27.33 -17.21
CA ARG A 71 31.52 -28.63 -17.90
C ARG A 71 32.48 -29.65 -17.28
N TRP A 72 32.06 -30.92 -17.28
CA TRP A 72 32.86 -32.05 -16.81
C TRP A 72 33.80 -32.58 -17.91
N LYS A 73 35.04 -32.96 -17.56
CA LYS A 73 36.06 -33.48 -18.49
C LYS A 73 36.25 -35.00 -18.30
N ASP A 74 36.47 -35.69 -19.42
CA ASP A 74 36.54 -37.16 -19.57
C ASP A 74 37.65 -37.82 -18.71
N PRO A 75 37.42 -39.03 -18.14
CA PRO A 75 38.29 -39.73 -17.20
C PRO A 75 39.66 -40.22 -17.73
N GLN A 76 40.05 -39.98 -18.99
CA GLN A 76 41.33 -40.48 -19.52
C GLN A 76 42.55 -39.59 -19.26
N ASN A 77 42.39 -38.35 -18.80
CA ASN A 77 43.51 -37.50 -18.39
C ASN A 77 43.47 -37.27 -16.88
N LYS A 78 44.58 -37.56 -16.20
CA LYS A 78 44.72 -37.48 -14.75
C LYS A 78 44.70 -36.03 -14.27
N GLU A 79 43.51 -35.46 -14.09
CA GLU A 79 43.23 -34.31 -13.20
C GLU A 79 41.72 -34.21 -12.95
N HIS A 80 41.31 -34.14 -11.69
CA HIS A 80 39.89 -34.02 -11.31
C HIS A 80 39.53 -32.55 -11.09
N GLY A 81 38.77 -31.95 -12.03
CA GLY A 81 38.33 -30.56 -11.92
C GLY A 81 37.28 -30.14 -12.96
N TYR A 82 36.62 -29.00 -12.72
CA TYR A 82 35.73 -28.33 -13.67
C TYR A 82 36.50 -27.22 -14.39
N ASP A 83 36.41 -27.14 -15.73
CA ASP A 83 36.93 -26.00 -16.50
C ASP A 83 35.88 -24.87 -16.52
N VAL A 84 36.31 -23.62 -16.28
CA VAL A 84 35.50 -22.41 -16.42
C VAL A 84 36.02 -21.63 -17.63
N CYS A 85 35.24 -21.54 -18.71
CA CYS A 85 35.61 -20.76 -19.89
C CYS A 85 34.90 -19.40 -19.90
N GLU A 86 35.65 -18.32 -20.11
CA GLU A 86 35.10 -17.04 -20.58
C GLU A 86 34.81 -17.11 -22.09
N ALA A 87 33.87 -16.28 -22.55
CA ALA A 87 33.63 -16.11 -23.98
C ALA A 87 34.81 -15.34 -24.60
N GLY A 88 35.82 -16.09 -25.04
CA GLY A 88 36.95 -15.62 -25.85
C GLY A 88 38.27 -15.51 -25.08
N VAL A 89 39.29 -16.22 -25.58
CA VAL A 89 40.72 -16.26 -25.18
C VAL A 89 41.09 -17.31 -24.10
N LEU A 90 42.15 -18.09 -24.38
CA LEU A 90 42.92 -18.98 -23.48
C LEU A 90 44.38 -18.45 -23.44
N PRO A 91 45.25 -18.77 -22.44
CA PRO A 91 45.05 -19.18 -21.03
C PRO A 91 45.97 -18.40 -20.02
N GLU A 92 45.66 -18.40 -18.72
CA GLU A 92 46.65 -18.48 -17.62
C GLU A 92 46.04 -19.22 -16.40
N GLU A 93 46.77 -20.20 -15.88
CA GLU A 93 46.36 -21.17 -14.86
C GLU A 93 46.37 -20.58 -13.43
N ARG A 94 45.32 -20.84 -12.64
CA ARG A 94 45.42 -20.81 -11.16
C ARG A 94 44.59 -21.95 -10.53
N PRO A 95 45.21 -22.84 -9.73
CA PRO A 95 44.49 -23.89 -9.02
C PRO A 95 43.85 -23.39 -7.71
N VAL A 96 42.66 -23.89 -7.37
CA VAL A 96 41.98 -23.65 -6.08
C VAL A 96 42.27 -24.82 -5.13
N MET A 97 42.82 -24.53 -3.94
CA MET A 97 43.25 -25.52 -2.93
C MET A 97 42.15 -25.79 -1.89
N TYR A 98 41.95 -27.06 -1.51
CA TYR A 98 41.00 -27.49 -0.46
C TYR A 98 41.71 -27.86 0.85
N LYS A 99 41.11 -27.52 2.01
CA LYS A 99 41.64 -27.84 3.36
C LYS A 99 40.81 -28.95 4.03
N ARG A 100 41.49 -29.94 4.62
CA ARG A 100 40.89 -31.11 5.30
C ARG A 100 40.64 -30.80 6.78
N SER A 101 39.42 -31.02 7.28
CA SER A 101 39.13 -31.04 8.73
C SER A 101 38.97 -32.48 9.22
N ASN A 102 39.62 -32.82 10.33
CA ASN A 102 39.70 -34.17 10.88
C ASN A 102 38.37 -34.63 11.51
N GLY A 103 37.95 -35.87 11.21
CA GLY A 103 36.98 -36.64 12.00
C GLY A 103 35.72 -37.11 11.25
N THR A 104 35.80 -38.30 10.65
CA THR A 104 34.71 -39.26 10.36
C THR A 104 33.36 -38.73 9.84
N SER A 105 33.30 -38.48 8.53
CA SER A 105 32.28 -38.90 7.53
C SER A 105 32.39 -37.94 6.33
N GLY A 106 32.66 -38.49 5.15
CA GLY A 106 33.09 -37.73 3.98
C GLY A 106 31.98 -36.88 3.36
N VAL A 107 32.02 -35.57 3.61
CA VAL A 107 31.30 -34.57 2.82
C VAL A 107 32.25 -33.40 2.58
N TYR A 108 32.72 -33.25 1.33
CA TYR A 108 33.44 -32.03 0.95
C TYR A 108 32.41 -30.91 0.73
N ARG A 109 32.61 -29.77 1.37
CA ARG A 109 31.81 -28.57 1.15
C ARG A 109 32.63 -27.53 0.40
N ASN A 110 32.03 -26.86 -0.59
CA ASN A 110 32.65 -25.68 -1.18
C ASN A 110 32.56 -24.49 -0.21
N GLU A 111 33.19 -23.37 -0.57
CA GLU A 111 33.17 -22.09 0.18
C GLU A 111 31.77 -21.46 0.34
N PHE A 112 30.76 -22.05 -0.31
CA PHE A 112 29.34 -21.70 -0.18
C PHE A 112 28.51 -22.76 0.58
N GLY A 113 29.17 -23.73 1.24
CA GLY A 113 28.53 -24.65 2.17
C GLY A 113 27.77 -25.84 1.56
N MET A 114 27.85 -26.07 0.24
CA MET A 114 27.11 -27.14 -0.45
C MET A 114 27.87 -28.48 -0.47
N PRO A 115 27.18 -29.63 -0.24
CA PRO A 115 27.81 -30.95 -0.26
C PRO A 115 28.17 -31.42 -1.67
N VAL A 116 29.40 -31.87 -1.86
CA VAL A 116 29.90 -32.49 -3.10
C VAL A 116 30.03 -34.00 -2.88
N PHE A 117 29.28 -34.81 -3.64
CA PHE A 117 29.41 -36.27 -3.64
C PHE A 117 30.59 -36.69 -4.53
N THR A 118 31.51 -37.49 -3.99
CA THR A 118 32.57 -38.14 -4.76
C THR A 118 32.29 -39.64 -4.81
N ASN A 119 32.39 -40.26 -5.99
CA ASN A 119 32.35 -41.71 -6.12
C ASN A 119 33.58 -42.31 -5.42
N SER A 120 33.34 -43.38 -4.68
CA SER A 120 34.29 -44.13 -3.86
C SER A 120 35.53 -44.63 -4.62
N ASP A 121 36.66 -44.58 -3.91
CA ASP A 121 37.90 -45.39 -3.97
C ASP A 121 37.95 -46.53 -5.02
N PRO A 122 38.96 -46.59 -5.92
CA PRO A 122 39.06 -47.64 -6.95
C PRO A 122 39.59 -49.01 -6.49
N SER A 123 39.71 -49.30 -5.19
CA SER A 123 40.45 -50.48 -4.72
C SER A 123 39.62 -51.70 -4.24
N THR A 124 38.32 -51.78 -4.51
CA THR A 124 37.53 -53.01 -4.21
C THR A 124 36.59 -53.44 -5.36
N PRO A 125 36.55 -54.72 -5.75
CA PRO A 125 35.66 -55.18 -6.82
C PRO A 125 34.24 -55.42 -6.27
N SER A 126 33.28 -54.60 -6.70
CA SER A 126 31.85 -54.84 -6.48
C SER A 126 31.21 -55.54 -7.69
N PRO A 127 30.38 -56.57 -7.51
CA PRO A 127 29.76 -57.33 -8.60
C PRO A 127 28.46 -56.65 -9.04
N LEU A 128 28.54 -55.53 -9.75
CA LEU A 128 27.40 -54.94 -10.45
C LEU A 128 27.81 -54.50 -11.85
N GLY A 129 27.03 -54.93 -12.84
CA GLY A 129 27.35 -54.93 -14.26
C GLY A 129 27.64 -53.55 -14.86
N LYS A 130 28.32 -53.60 -16.02
CA LYS A 130 28.72 -52.48 -16.88
C LYS A 130 27.59 -51.43 -17.01
N SER A 131 27.81 -50.22 -16.47
CA SER A 131 26.95 -49.07 -16.74
C SER A 131 27.03 -48.71 -18.22
N GLN A 132 25.90 -48.77 -18.93
CA GLN A 132 25.77 -48.29 -20.30
C GLN A 132 25.55 -46.77 -20.27
N THR A 133 26.48 -46.02 -20.84
CA THR A 133 26.39 -44.57 -21.00
C THR A 133 25.37 -44.23 -22.09
N VAL A 134 24.48 -43.28 -21.80
CA VAL A 134 23.64 -42.62 -22.81
C VAL A 134 24.58 -42.00 -23.83
N ASP A 135 24.28 -42.16 -25.12
CA ASP A 135 25.00 -41.49 -26.21
C ASP A 135 25.19 -39.99 -25.87
N ALA A 136 26.44 -39.61 -25.64
CA ALA A 136 26.80 -38.27 -25.19
C ALA A 136 26.30 -37.19 -26.16
N GLU A 137 26.04 -37.54 -27.43
CA GLU A 137 25.45 -36.65 -28.41
C GLU A 137 23.96 -36.35 -28.13
N MET A 138 23.20 -37.34 -27.67
CA MET A 138 21.78 -37.18 -27.33
C MET A 138 21.61 -36.31 -26.08
N GLY A 139 22.44 -36.53 -25.05
CA GLY A 139 22.45 -35.69 -23.85
C GLY A 139 22.78 -34.22 -24.15
N ARG A 140 23.76 -33.99 -25.05
CA ARG A 140 24.08 -32.63 -25.54
C ARG A 140 22.91 -31.97 -26.28
N LYS A 141 22.17 -32.72 -27.10
CA LYS A 141 21.00 -32.19 -27.81
C LYS A 141 19.88 -31.78 -26.86
N ILE A 142 19.54 -32.61 -25.87
CA ILE A 142 18.53 -32.27 -24.85
C ILE A 142 18.93 -31.01 -24.08
N ALA A 143 20.16 -30.95 -23.56
CA ALA A 143 20.65 -29.81 -22.81
C ALA A 143 20.62 -28.51 -23.64
N THR A 144 21.04 -28.57 -24.90
CA THR A 144 21.04 -27.40 -25.79
C THR A 144 19.61 -26.90 -26.08
N THR A 145 18.65 -27.80 -26.25
CA THR A 145 17.24 -27.43 -26.50
C THR A 145 16.59 -26.81 -25.26
N VAL A 146 16.88 -27.34 -24.06
CA VAL A 146 16.40 -26.77 -22.79
C VAL A 146 16.97 -25.38 -22.53
N VAL A 147 18.25 -25.16 -22.84
CA VAL A 147 18.87 -23.82 -22.73
C VAL A 147 18.18 -22.82 -23.66
N LYS A 148 17.95 -23.18 -24.93
CA LYS A 148 17.23 -22.31 -25.89
C LYS A 148 15.81 -22.00 -25.44
N GLN A 149 15.10 -22.98 -24.89
CA GLN A 149 13.75 -22.77 -24.34
C GLN A 149 13.78 -21.76 -23.20
N ARG A 150 14.75 -21.89 -22.28
CA ARG A 150 14.87 -21.02 -21.11
C ARG A 150 15.32 -19.61 -21.48
N GLU A 151 16.22 -19.46 -22.45
CA GLU A 151 16.60 -18.15 -23.00
C GLU A 151 15.41 -17.43 -23.63
N LEU A 152 14.54 -18.13 -24.37
CA LEU A 152 13.32 -17.54 -24.93
C LEU A 152 12.31 -17.15 -23.85
N MET A 153 12.12 -17.98 -22.82
CA MET A 153 11.27 -17.66 -21.67
C MET A 153 11.80 -16.43 -20.91
N ASP A 154 13.11 -16.34 -20.70
CA ASP A 154 13.74 -15.19 -20.04
C ASP A 154 13.67 -13.93 -20.91
N GLN A 155 13.74 -14.03 -22.23
CA GLN A 155 13.52 -12.90 -23.15
C GLN A 155 12.07 -12.42 -23.11
N GLN A 156 11.08 -13.32 -23.05
CA GLN A 156 9.68 -12.95 -22.83
C GLN A 156 9.47 -12.29 -21.47
N ALA A 157 10.05 -12.84 -20.40
CA ALA A 157 9.98 -12.24 -19.07
C ALA A 157 10.63 -10.86 -19.02
N ARG A 158 11.77 -10.66 -19.69
CA ARG A 158 12.43 -9.35 -19.83
C ARG A 158 11.65 -8.37 -20.70
N SER A 159 10.93 -8.84 -21.71
CA SER A 159 10.07 -7.99 -22.55
C SER A 159 8.80 -7.57 -21.81
N ALA A 160 8.23 -8.46 -20.99
CA ALA A 160 7.14 -8.15 -20.07
C ALA A 160 7.59 -7.19 -18.95
N ALA A 161 8.80 -7.38 -18.41
CA ALA A 161 9.41 -6.49 -17.43
C ALA A 161 9.89 -5.15 -18.03
N GLY A 162 10.30 -5.14 -19.30
CA GLY A 162 10.71 -3.94 -20.03
C GLY A 162 9.55 -2.98 -20.31
N ASN A 163 8.32 -3.50 -20.38
CA ASN A 163 7.09 -2.70 -20.38
C ASN A 163 6.66 -2.21 -18.99
N ALA A 164 7.35 -2.60 -17.90
CA ALA A 164 7.16 -2.03 -16.57
C ALA A 164 7.94 -0.70 -16.36
N SER A 165 8.62 -0.18 -17.39
CA SER A 165 9.45 1.05 -17.31
C SER A 165 8.79 2.31 -17.89
N THR A 166 7.51 2.28 -18.26
CA THR A 166 6.75 3.53 -18.43
C THR A 166 5.56 3.49 -17.49
N TYR A 167 5.79 3.90 -16.24
CA TYR A 167 4.70 4.28 -15.34
C TYR A 167 3.98 5.49 -15.98
N ARG A 168 3.04 5.23 -16.89
CA ARG A 168 1.99 6.21 -17.16
C ARG A 168 1.21 6.31 -15.87
N LEU A 169 1.12 7.52 -15.32
CA LEU A 169 0.23 7.78 -14.19
C LEU A 169 -1.14 7.17 -14.52
N PRO A 170 -1.72 6.38 -13.61
CA PRO A 170 -3.10 5.93 -13.75
C PRO A 170 -4.00 7.10 -14.19
N PRO A 171 -4.98 6.89 -15.08
CA PRO A 171 -5.80 7.98 -15.60
C PRO A 171 -6.40 8.90 -14.51
N HIS A 172 -6.76 8.34 -13.35
CA HIS A 172 -7.29 9.09 -12.20
C HIS A 172 -6.24 10.00 -11.50
N LEU A 173 -4.95 9.72 -11.64
CA LEU A 173 -3.84 10.56 -11.17
C LEU A 173 -3.42 11.62 -12.21
N ALA A 174 -3.93 11.53 -13.45
CA ALA A 174 -3.51 12.37 -14.57
C ALA A 174 -4.39 13.62 -14.80
N HIS A 175 -5.42 13.84 -13.98
CA HIS A 175 -6.32 14.99 -14.14
C HIS A 175 -5.60 16.31 -13.83
N LYS A 176 -5.45 17.15 -14.85
CA LYS A 176 -4.85 18.50 -14.79
C LYS A 176 -5.88 19.62 -14.62
N SER A 177 -7.12 19.27 -14.27
CA SER A 177 -8.22 20.21 -14.09
C SER A 177 -9.20 19.65 -13.07
N PRO A 178 -9.90 20.50 -12.30
CA PRO A 178 -10.94 20.05 -11.39
C PRO A 178 -12.10 19.41 -12.15
N LEU A 179 -12.71 18.39 -11.54
CA LEU A 179 -13.95 17.80 -12.03
C LEU A 179 -15.12 18.74 -11.70
N LYS A 180 -16.15 18.72 -12.56
CA LYS A 180 -17.14 19.80 -12.64
C LYS A 180 -18.38 19.56 -11.79
N SER A 181 -18.73 18.31 -11.49
CA SER A 181 -19.90 17.96 -10.72
C SER A 181 -19.60 16.91 -9.65
N PRO A 182 -20.42 16.80 -8.58
CA PRO A 182 -20.18 15.83 -7.52
C PRO A 182 -20.07 14.37 -8.00
N GLU A 183 -20.86 13.99 -9.00
CA GLU A 183 -20.91 12.64 -9.59
C GLU A 183 -19.58 12.23 -10.23
N GLU A 184 -18.83 13.20 -10.78
CA GLU A 184 -17.55 12.91 -11.44
C GLU A 184 -16.48 12.43 -10.44
N TYR A 185 -16.64 12.76 -9.15
CA TYR A 185 -15.73 12.33 -8.08
C TYR A 185 -16.03 10.92 -7.54
N THR A 186 -17.19 10.33 -7.84
CA THR A 186 -17.61 9.01 -7.32
C THR A 186 -16.64 7.90 -7.69
N GLN A 187 -16.32 7.74 -8.98
CA GLN A 187 -15.42 6.69 -9.45
C GLN A 187 -13.96 6.92 -9.02
N PRO A 188 -13.38 8.13 -9.15
CA PRO A 188 -12.04 8.43 -8.63
C PRO A 188 -11.86 8.11 -7.14
N PHE A 189 -12.88 8.35 -6.31
CA PHE A 189 -12.82 7.99 -4.90
C PHE A 189 -12.86 6.46 -4.68
N CYS A 190 -13.67 5.73 -5.45
CA CYS A 190 -13.69 4.26 -5.41
C CYS A 190 -12.34 3.67 -5.83
N ASP A 191 -11.72 4.22 -6.87
CA ASP A 191 -10.38 3.82 -7.33
C ASP A 191 -9.34 4.08 -6.22
N PHE A 192 -9.39 5.26 -5.59
CA PHE A 192 -8.50 5.61 -4.47
C PHE A 192 -8.60 4.61 -3.31
N LEU A 193 -9.81 4.28 -2.83
CA LEU A 193 -10.00 3.33 -1.72
C LEU A 193 -9.58 1.90 -2.06
N THR A 194 -9.72 1.50 -3.33
CA THR A 194 -9.34 0.17 -3.82
C THR A 194 -7.83 0.05 -3.98
N GLU A 195 -7.19 1.08 -4.50
CA GLU A 195 -5.77 1.05 -4.84
C GLU A 195 -4.86 1.35 -3.65
N ASN A 196 -5.35 2.11 -2.65
CA ASN A 196 -4.55 2.67 -1.55
C ASN A 196 -5.03 2.18 -0.17
N PRO A 197 -4.85 0.87 0.13
CA PRO A 197 -5.47 0.26 1.30
C PRO A 197 -4.82 0.69 2.62
N THR A 198 -3.52 0.96 2.66
CA THR A 198 -2.80 1.32 3.90
C THR A 198 -2.54 2.82 3.98
N VAL A 199 -2.16 3.30 5.17
CA VAL A 199 -1.81 4.71 5.38
C VAL A 199 -0.66 5.16 4.47
N TRP A 200 0.36 4.31 4.27
CA TRP A 200 1.49 4.62 3.39
C TRP A 200 1.09 4.76 1.92
N HIS A 201 0.18 3.92 1.43
CA HIS A 201 -0.30 4.03 0.05
C HIS A 201 -1.16 5.28 -0.14
N ALA A 202 -1.98 5.65 0.85
CA ALA A 202 -2.77 6.88 0.79
C ALA A 202 -1.89 8.13 0.70
N VAL A 203 -0.83 8.20 1.53
CA VAL A 203 0.12 9.32 1.46
C VAL A 203 0.90 9.31 0.14
N ASP A 204 1.41 8.17 -0.31
CA ASP A 204 2.10 8.05 -1.61
C ASP A 204 1.21 8.48 -2.79
N TYR A 205 -0.08 8.13 -2.75
CA TYR A 205 -1.08 8.62 -3.71
C TYR A 205 -1.16 10.15 -3.73
N PHE A 206 -1.27 10.79 -2.56
CA PHE A 206 -1.33 12.25 -2.47
C PHE A 206 -0.02 12.89 -2.91
N GLU A 207 1.14 12.38 -2.50
CA GLU A 207 2.45 12.89 -2.95
C GLU A 207 2.58 12.87 -4.48
N LYS A 208 2.18 11.77 -5.12
CA LYS A 208 2.17 11.64 -6.58
C LYS A 208 1.24 12.65 -7.22
N LYS A 209 0.02 12.79 -6.70
CA LYS A 209 -0.97 13.72 -7.25
C LYS A 209 -0.54 15.18 -7.12
N LEU A 210 0.01 15.56 -5.97
CA LEU A 210 0.57 16.89 -5.71
C LEU A 210 1.76 17.20 -6.62
N THR A 211 2.67 16.23 -6.82
CA THR A 211 3.80 16.37 -7.73
C THR A 211 3.33 16.65 -9.16
N VAL A 212 2.32 15.90 -9.64
CA VAL A 212 1.72 16.10 -10.97
C VAL A 212 1.06 17.47 -11.11
N ALA A 213 0.48 17.98 -10.02
CA ALA A 213 -0.12 19.31 -9.93
C ALA A 213 0.90 20.46 -9.77
N GLY A 214 2.20 20.14 -9.75
CA GLY A 214 3.29 21.12 -9.66
C GLY A 214 3.59 21.61 -8.26
N PHE A 215 3.19 20.89 -7.21
CA PHE A 215 3.62 21.18 -5.85
C PHE A 215 5.05 20.68 -5.63
N GLU A 216 5.87 21.46 -4.94
CA GLU A 216 7.25 21.12 -4.60
C GLU A 216 7.33 20.38 -3.25
N LYS A 217 8.05 19.26 -3.22
CA LYS A 217 8.29 18.50 -1.98
C LYS A 217 9.34 19.16 -1.12
N LEU A 218 8.96 19.58 0.07
CA LEU A 218 9.85 20.11 1.09
C LEU A 218 10.42 18.97 1.95
N SER A 219 11.61 19.21 2.52
CA SER A 219 12.19 18.32 3.53
C SER A 219 12.05 18.93 4.92
N GLU A 220 11.52 18.16 5.88
CA GLU A 220 11.51 18.57 7.29
C GLU A 220 12.94 18.79 7.85
N ARG A 221 13.95 18.18 7.22
CA ARG A 221 15.35 18.17 7.65
C ARG A 221 16.18 19.33 7.09
N LYS A 222 15.59 20.22 6.29
CA LYS A 222 16.25 21.42 5.73
C LYS A 222 15.55 22.68 6.25
N THR A 223 16.19 23.84 6.17
CA THR A 223 15.49 25.13 6.32
C THR A 223 14.65 25.44 5.09
N TRP A 224 13.55 26.19 5.24
CA TRP A 224 12.64 26.54 4.14
C TRP A 224 12.74 28.02 3.71
N ASN A 225 13.54 28.84 4.40
CA ASN A 225 13.52 30.30 4.27
C ASN A 225 13.86 30.78 2.85
N SER A 226 14.61 29.99 2.07
CA SER A 226 14.92 30.25 0.66
C SER A 226 14.10 29.42 -0.34
N GLU A 227 13.31 28.47 0.14
CA GLU A 227 12.49 27.56 -0.67
C GLU A 227 11.09 28.14 -0.89
N LEU A 228 10.49 28.76 0.13
CA LEU A 228 9.13 29.31 0.05
C LEU A 228 9.07 30.65 -0.68
N LYS A 229 8.07 30.78 -1.55
CA LYS A 229 7.78 31.99 -2.33
C LYS A 229 6.28 32.26 -2.33
N ALA A 230 5.92 33.54 -2.36
CA ALA A 230 4.54 33.96 -2.59
C ALA A 230 4.06 33.44 -3.95
N GLY A 231 2.83 32.94 -4.01
CA GLY A 231 2.30 32.21 -5.17
C GLY A 231 2.82 30.77 -5.34
N GLY A 232 3.67 30.28 -4.44
CA GLY A 232 4.23 28.93 -4.49
C GLY A 232 3.28 27.84 -3.97
N LYS A 233 3.56 26.59 -4.36
CA LYS A 233 2.78 25.39 -3.97
C LYS A 233 3.72 24.32 -3.45
N TYR A 234 3.46 23.82 -2.24
CA TYR A 234 4.41 22.98 -1.52
C TYR A 234 3.71 21.86 -0.76
N TYR A 235 4.43 20.77 -0.52
CA TYR A 235 4.00 19.75 0.42
C TYR A 235 5.16 19.16 1.20
N VAL A 236 4.86 18.65 2.39
CA VAL A 236 5.81 17.97 3.26
C VAL A 236 5.15 16.72 3.82
N SER A 237 5.92 15.64 3.95
CA SER A 237 5.45 14.41 4.58
C SER A 237 6.31 14.00 5.76
N ARG A 238 5.66 13.45 6.77
CA ARG A 238 6.28 12.95 7.99
C ARG A 238 5.98 11.47 8.12
N ASN A 239 7.01 10.67 8.41
CA ASN A 239 6.93 9.20 8.51
C ASN A 239 6.47 8.48 7.23
N GLY A 240 6.08 9.19 6.15
CA GLY A 240 5.38 8.59 5.02
C GLY A 240 3.94 8.18 5.36
N THR A 241 3.39 8.66 6.47
CA THR A 241 2.02 8.35 6.93
C THR A 241 1.19 9.59 7.25
N SER A 242 1.83 10.76 7.39
CA SER A 242 1.15 12.06 7.43
C SER A 242 1.72 13.00 6.37
N LEU A 243 0.88 13.91 5.88
CA LEU A 243 1.23 14.85 4.83
C LEU A 243 0.53 16.19 5.06
N ILE A 244 1.25 17.29 4.84
CA ILE A 244 0.68 18.64 4.78
C ILE A 244 0.99 19.23 3.41
N ALA A 245 -0.03 19.67 2.69
CA ALA A 245 0.07 20.38 1.41
C ALA A 245 -0.49 21.79 1.56
N PHE A 246 0.15 22.77 0.92
CA PHE A 246 -0.29 24.14 1.01
C PHE A 246 0.09 24.98 -0.21
N THR A 247 -0.67 26.05 -0.44
CA THR A 247 -0.34 27.11 -1.38
C THR A 247 -0.17 28.42 -0.64
N VAL A 248 0.83 29.21 -1.01
CA VAL A 248 1.06 30.54 -0.44
C VAL A 248 0.43 31.58 -1.36
N GLY A 249 -0.48 32.40 -0.83
CA GLY A 249 -1.08 33.50 -1.59
C GLY A 249 -0.05 34.49 -2.12
N LYS A 250 -0.39 35.19 -3.21
CA LYS A 250 0.54 36.14 -3.86
C LYS A 250 0.83 37.35 -3.00
N ASP A 251 -0.14 37.77 -2.21
CA ASP A 251 -0.07 38.94 -1.33
C ASP A 251 0.18 38.54 0.13
N TYR A 252 0.54 37.27 0.36
CA TYR A 252 0.86 36.77 1.70
C TYR A 252 2.03 37.55 2.32
N LYS A 253 1.80 37.98 3.56
CA LYS A 253 2.81 38.61 4.44
C LYS A 253 2.78 37.89 5.78
N SER A 254 3.93 37.82 6.45
CA SER A 254 3.99 37.29 7.81
C SER A 254 3.04 38.07 8.73
N GLY A 255 2.24 37.36 9.52
CA GLY A 255 1.09 37.89 10.27
C GLY A 255 -0.27 37.60 9.63
N ASN A 256 -0.34 37.33 8.31
CA ASN A 256 -1.58 36.89 7.68
C ASN A 256 -1.92 35.44 8.06
N GLY A 257 -3.21 35.11 8.02
CA GLY A 257 -3.74 33.83 8.45
C GLY A 257 -3.56 32.66 7.48
N VAL A 258 -3.97 31.49 7.97
CA VAL A 258 -3.99 30.22 7.25
C VAL A 258 -5.43 29.67 7.26
N ALA A 259 -5.97 29.37 6.09
CA ALA A 259 -7.18 28.56 5.93
C ALA A 259 -6.76 27.08 5.95
N MET A 260 -7.06 26.38 7.04
CA MET A 260 -6.62 25.00 7.26
C MET A 260 -7.79 24.03 7.19
N ILE A 261 -7.58 22.90 6.52
CA ILE A 261 -8.42 21.72 6.64
C ILE A 261 -7.53 20.58 7.17
N ALA A 262 -7.98 19.86 8.19
CA ALA A 262 -7.23 18.76 8.77
C ALA A 262 -8.12 17.52 8.95
N GLY A 263 -7.74 16.39 8.39
CA GLY A 263 -8.37 15.08 8.61
C GLY A 263 -7.33 14.00 8.89
N HIS A 264 -7.73 12.73 8.87
CA HIS A 264 -6.79 11.61 9.06
C HIS A 264 -6.92 10.52 7.99
N VAL A 265 -5.83 9.79 7.78
CA VAL A 265 -5.69 8.78 6.70
C VAL A 265 -5.40 7.37 7.22
N ASP A 266 -5.15 7.23 8.51
CA ASP A 266 -5.20 5.94 9.18
C ASP A 266 -6.64 5.46 9.31
N ALA A 267 -6.80 4.14 9.45
CA ALA A 267 -8.09 3.49 9.58
C ALA A 267 -7.90 2.19 10.36
N LEU A 268 -8.97 1.71 10.99
CA LEU A 268 -8.99 0.38 11.63
C LEU A 268 -8.41 -0.71 10.71
N THR A 269 -7.42 -1.45 11.21
CA THR A 269 -6.73 -2.48 10.46
C THR A 269 -6.16 -3.57 11.38
N ALA A 270 -5.68 -4.68 10.83
CA ALA A 270 -4.92 -5.67 11.59
C ALA A 270 -3.43 -5.58 11.22
N ARG A 271 -2.61 -5.10 12.15
CA ARG A 271 -1.15 -4.93 11.94
C ARG A 271 -0.41 -6.23 12.26
N LEU A 272 0.61 -6.53 11.47
CA LEU A 272 1.49 -7.68 11.76
C LEU A 272 2.26 -7.44 13.05
N LYS A 273 2.38 -8.47 13.89
CA LYS A 273 3.22 -8.42 15.07
C LYS A 273 4.70 -8.38 14.66
N PRO A 274 5.60 -7.79 15.47
CA PRO A 274 7.04 -7.80 15.19
C PRO A 274 7.59 -9.21 14.92
N VAL A 275 7.04 -10.23 15.60
CA VAL A 275 7.19 -11.64 15.24
C VAL A 275 5.81 -12.17 14.87
N SER A 276 5.56 -12.31 13.57
CA SER A 276 4.25 -12.74 13.04
C SER A 276 4.15 -14.26 12.84
N THR A 277 5.22 -14.99 13.08
CA THR A 277 5.22 -16.45 12.98
C THR A 277 4.39 -17.06 14.12
N LYS A 278 3.42 -17.92 13.79
CA LYS A 278 2.73 -18.80 14.74
C LYS A 278 3.03 -20.26 14.43
N ARG A 279 2.84 -21.12 15.42
CA ARG A 279 2.97 -22.57 15.25
C ARG A 279 1.87 -23.06 14.30
N THR A 280 2.23 -23.87 13.31
CA THR A 280 1.27 -24.63 12.51
C THR A 280 0.41 -25.49 13.44
N THR A 281 -0.91 -25.33 13.36
CA THR A 281 -1.86 -26.01 14.25
C THR A 281 -2.90 -26.72 13.41
N ALA A 282 -3.08 -28.02 13.63
CA ALA A 282 -4.06 -28.84 12.91
C ALA A 282 -3.97 -28.73 11.37
N GLY A 283 -2.75 -28.63 10.84
CA GLY A 283 -2.51 -28.50 9.40
C GLY A 283 -2.63 -27.08 8.83
N TYR A 284 -2.89 -26.06 9.66
CA TYR A 284 -3.08 -24.68 9.23
C TYR A 284 -1.91 -23.77 9.62
N VAL A 285 -1.46 -22.96 8.67
CA VAL A 285 -0.50 -21.88 8.90
C VAL A 285 -1.29 -20.62 9.28
N GLN A 286 -0.96 -20.07 10.44
CA GLN A 286 -1.60 -18.87 10.99
C GLN A 286 -0.64 -17.70 11.05
N LEU A 287 -1.20 -16.49 11.03
CA LEU A 287 -0.43 -15.24 11.08
C LEU A 287 -0.68 -14.48 12.38
N GLY A 288 0.40 -14.09 13.05
CA GLY A 288 0.36 -13.26 14.26
C GLY A 288 0.07 -11.80 13.92
N VAL A 289 -1.15 -11.34 14.24
CA VAL A 289 -1.58 -9.96 14.04
C VAL A 289 -2.07 -9.34 15.35
N ALA A 290 -2.12 -8.02 15.40
CA ALA A 290 -2.72 -7.23 16.48
C ALA A 290 -3.77 -6.27 15.88
N PRO A 291 -4.90 -6.04 16.57
CA PRO A 291 -5.84 -5.02 16.15
C PRO A 291 -5.21 -3.63 16.28
N TYR A 292 -5.35 -2.81 15.26
CA TYR A 292 -5.14 -1.36 15.34
C TYR A 292 -6.50 -0.72 15.67
N ALA A 293 -6.55 0.03 16.77
CA ALA A 293 -7.78 0.58 17.35
C ALA A 293 -8.88 -0.50 17.54
N GLY A 294 -10.11 -0.21 17.09
CA GLY A 294 -11.27 -1.08 17.23
C GLY A 294 -11.33 -2.27 16.25
N ALA A 295 -10.28 -2.53 15.47
CA ALA A 295 -10.24 -3.61 14.49
C ALA A 295 -10.35 -5.01 15.12
N LEU A 296 -10.45 -6.03 14.26
CA LEU A 296 -10.80 -7.40 14.65
C LEU A 296 -12.09 -7.39 15.49
N ASN A 297 -13.13 -6.76 14.94
CA ASN A 297 -14.48 -6.76 15.47
C ASN A 297 -15.38 -7.72 14.66
N SER A 298 -16.68 -7.76 14.96
CA SER A 298 -17.62 -8.69 14.33
C SER A 298 -17.69 -8.62 12.80
N THR A 299 -17.30 -7.51 12.18
CA THR A 299 -17.37 -7.34 10.72
C THR A 299 -16.19 -7.98 9.97
N TRP A 300 -15.13 -8.36 10.69
CA TRP A 300 -13.88 -8.89 10.15
C TRP A 300 -13.89 -10.41 9.89
N TRP A 301 -14.87 -11.12 10.43
CA TRP A 301 -15.03 -12.54 10.19
C TRP A 301 -15.38 -12.83 8.73
N ASP A 302 -14.85 -13.93 8.22
CA ASP A 302 -15.11 -14.46 6.88
C ASP A 302 -14.77 -13.53 5.71
N ARG A 303 -13.92 -12.52 5.94
CA ARG A 303 -13.46 -11.57 4.91
C ARG A 303 -12.23 -12.06 4.16
N ASP A 304 -12.16 -11.70 2.88
CA ASP A 304 -11.00 -11.92 2.02
C ASP A 304 -9.96 -10.82 2.32
N LEU A 305 -8.91 -11.18 3.06
CA LEU A 305 -7.90 -10.23 3.52
C LEU A 305 -6.63 -10.35 2.67
N SER A 306 -6.21 -9.24 2.10
CA SER A 306 -4.86 -9.11 1.53
C SER A 306 -3.94 -8.38 2.51
N ILE A 307 -2.68 -8.18 2.10
CA ILE A 307 -1.64 -7.55 2.90
C ILE A 307 -0.90 -6.50 2.09
N GLY A 308 -0.50 -5.43 2.77
CA GLY A 308 0.35 -4.40 2.20
C GLY A 308 0.90 -3.47 3.26
N GLY A 309 1.78 -2.56 2.86
CA GLY A 309 2.40 -1.60 3.77
C GLY A 309 3.82 -1.24 3.34
N ARG A 310 4.65 -0.92 4.32
CA ARG A 310 6.03 -0.47 4.11
C ARG A 310 7.03 -1.58 4.41
N VAL A 311 8.06 -1.69 3.58
CA VAL A 311 9.23 -2.53 3.78
C VAL A 311 10.50 -1.66 3.74
N LEU A 312 11.35 -1.79 4.77
CA LEU A 312 12.67 -1.16 4.81
C LEU A 312 13.71 -2.11 4.23
N VAL A 313 14.42 -1.66 3.21
CA VAL A 313 15.37 -2.48 2.45
C VAL A 313 16.73 -1.80 2.44
N LYS A 314 17.76 -2.55 2.83
CA LYS A 314 19.16 -2.12 2.75
C LYS A 314 19.69 -2.40 1.35
N GLY A 315 20.00 -1.34 0.59
CA GLY A 315 20.60 -1.45 -0.73
C GLY A 315 22.06 -1.94 -0.68
N SER A 316 22.60 -2.29 -1.84
CA SER A 316 24.01 -2.67 -2.00
C SER A 316 24.98 -1.52 -1.66
N ASP A 317 24.51 -0.28 -1.73
CA ASP A 317 25.24 0.92 -1.30
C ASP A 317 25.22 1.12 0.23
N GLY A 318 24.62 0.19 0.97
CA GLY A 318 24.49 0.21 2.42
C GLY A 318 23.37 1.12 2.95
N LYS A 319 22.67 1.87 2.09
CA LYS A 319 21.59 2.78 2.52
C LYS A 319 20.30 2.00 2.72
N ILE A 320 19.50 2.45 3.68
CA ILE A 320 18.16 1.91 3.92
C ILE A 320 17.14 2.78 3.20
N THR A 321 16.31 2.15 2.38
CA THR A 321 15.23 2.80 1.63
C THR A 321 13.90 2.18 1.98
N THR A 322 12.83 2.96 1.80
CA THR A 322 11.46 2.51 1.98
C THR A 322 10.91 2.03 0.64
N LYS A 323 10.29 0.85 0.61
CA LYS A 323 9.47 0.35 -0.49
C LYS A 323 8.06 0.09 -0.01
N LEU A 324 7.06 0.32 -0.86
CA LEU A 324 5.67 -0.05 -0.60
C LEU A 324 5.34 -1.36 -1.30
N VAL A 325 4.64 -2.24 -0.60
CA VAL A 325 4.19 -3.54 -1.11
C VAL A 325 2.69 -3.66 -0.92
N LYS A 326 2.01 -4.25 -1.91
CA LYS A 326 0.60 -4.63 -1.84
C LYS A 326 0.41 -5.91 -2.64
N LEU A 327 -0.01 -6.99 -2.00
CA LEU A 327 -0.29 -8.22 -2.74
C LEU A 327 -1.64 -8.11 -3.46
N GLY A 328 -1.71 -8.64 -4.69
CA GLY A 328 -2.89 -8.54 -5.55
C GLY A 328 -3.98 -9.59 -5.29
N TRP A 329 -3.83 -10.44 -4.28
CA TRP A 329 -4.77 -11.52 -3.96
C TRP A 329 -4.99 -11.65 -2.44
N PRO A 330 -6.11 -12.25 -1.98
CA PRO A 330 -6.35 -12.45 -0.56
C PRO A 330 -5.45 -13.57 -0.03
N ILE A 331 -4.56 -13.21 0.90
CA ILE A 331 -3.64 -14.16 1.53
C ILE A 331 -4.14 -14.69 2.87
N ALA A 332 -5.14 -14.04 3.47
CA ALA A 332 -5.61 -14.33 4.81
C ALA A 332 -7.14 -14.38 4.86
N ARG A 333 -7.67 -15.21 5.76
CA ARG A 333 -9.08 -15.20 6.15
C ARG A 333 -9.20 -15.55 7.62
N ILE A 334 -10.14 -14.93 8.32
CA ILE A 334 -10.49 -15.25 9.71
C ILE A 334 -11.84 -15.99 9.68
N PRO A 335 -11.86 -17.33 9.67
CA PRO A 335 -13.09 -18.08 9.48
C PRO A 335 -13.97 -18.08 10.74
N THR A 336 -15.29 -17.95 10.57
CA THR A 336 -16.24 -18.26 11.64
C THR A 336 -16.23 -19.75 11.97
N ILE A 337 -16.60 -20.11 13.20
CA ILE A 337 -16.96 -21.49 13.53
C ILE A 337 -18.37 -21.77 13.04
N ALA A 338 -18.62 -22.97 12.51
CA ALA A 338 -19.96 -23.33 12.04
C ALA A 338 -20.97 -23.29 13.21
N PRO A 339 -22.20 -22.79 13.00
CA PRO A 339 -23.19 -22.65 14.07
C PRO A 339 -23.57 -23.99 14.72
N HIS A 340 -23.42 -25.10 14.00
CA HIS A 340 -23.68 -26.47 14.46
C HIS A 340 -22.91 -26.87 15.73
N PHE A 341 -21.78 -26.22 16.03
CA PHE A 341 -20.97 -26.52 17.21
C PHE A 341 -21.51 -25.91 18.52
N GLY A 342 -22.61 -25.14 18.47
CA GLY A 342 -23.33 -24.69 19.68
C GLY A 342 -22.64 -23.60 20.52
N GLN A 343 -21.52 -23.02 20.06
CA GLN A 343 -20.78 -21.96 20.76
C GLN A 343 -20.96 -20.56 20.14
N GLY A 344 -21.86 -20.42 19.16
CA GLY A 344 -22.02 -19.20 18.35
C GLY A 344 -20.92 -19.06 17.29
N MET A 345 -21.24 -18.43 16.15
CA MET A 345 -20.33 -18.38 14.99
C MET A 345 -19.01 -17.64 15.23
N THR A 346 -18.97 -16.80 16.26
CA THR A 346 -17.78 -16.02 16.64
C THR A 346 -17.08 -16.55 17.90
N GLY A 347 -17.54 -17.69 18.46
CA GLY A 347 -17.05 -18.20 19.73
C GLY A 347 -17.15 -17.14 20.84
N THR A 348 -16.04 -16.93 21.57
CA THR A 348 -15.93 -15.86 22.58
C THR A 348 -15.42 -14.53 21.99
N GLY A 349 -15.09 -14.50 20.70
CA GLY A 349 -14.53 -13.32 20.03
C GLY A 349 -13.12 -12.97 20.49
N ASN A 350 -12.35 -13.93 21.02
CA ASN A 350 -11.01 -13.65 21.51
C ASN A 350 -10.07 -13.22 20.36
N LYS A 351 -9.58 -11.98 20.42
CA LYS A 351 -8.75 -11.39 19.35
C LYS A 351 -7.39 -12.08 19.16
N GLU A 352 -6.86 -12.76 20.19
CA GLU A 352 -5.53 -13.41 20.14
C GLU A 352 -5.60 -14.88 19.71
N THR A 353 -6.66 -15.59 20.12
CA THR A 353 -6.75 -17.06 19.99
C THR A 353 -7.83 -17.51 19.01
N GLN A 354 -8.84 -16.69 18.72
CA GLN A 354 -9.94 -17.05 17.83
C GLN A 354 -9.99 -16.19 16.56
N MET A 355 -9.67 -14.90 16.65
CA MET A 355 -9.60 -14.01 15.48
C MET A 355 -8.22 -14.02 14.81
N VAL A 356 -7.67 -15.21 14.60
CA VAL A 356 -6.33 -15.39 14.04
C VAL A 356 -6.44 -15.68 12.54
N PRO A 357 -5.84 -14.86 11.66
CA PRO A 357 -5.86 -15.10 10.23
C PRO A 357 -5.16 -16.41 9.86
N ILE A 358 -5.81 -17.21 9.03
CA ILE A 358 -5.25 -18.38 8.37
C ILE A 358 -4.67 -17.93 7.03
N ILE A 359 -3.41 -18.27 6.77
CA ILE A 359 -2.67 -17.85 5.56
C ILE A 359 -2.21 -19.01 4.67
N GLY A 360 -2.55 -20.24 5.04
CA GLY A 360 -2.23 -21.39 4.23
C GLY A 360 -2.40 -22.71 4.96
N LEU A 361 -2.06 -23.78 4.24
CA LEU A 361 -2.05 -25.15 4.72
C LEU A 361 -0.62 -25.66 4.81
N ASP A 362 -0.38 -26.49 5.81
CA ASP A 362 0.86 -27.19 6.07
C ASP A 362 0.55 -28.50 6.83
N ASN A 363 0.40 -29.58 6.06
CA ASN A 363 0.15 -30.92 6.59
C ASN A 363 1.44 -31.70 6.86
N SER A 364 2.58 -31.03 7.06
CA SER A 364 3.87 -31.71 7.31
C SER A 364 3.89 -32.56 8.59
N GLU A 365 2.89 -32.43 9.48
CA GLU A 365 2.64 -33.38 10.58
C GLU A 365 2.10 -34.76 10.11
N ALA A 366 1.74 -34.94 8.82
CA ALA A 366 1.07 -36.12 8.26
C ALA A 366 1.88 -36.93 7.22
N GLU A 367 3.21 -36.93 7.33
CA GLU A 367 4.19 -37.61 6.45
C GLU A 367 4.56 -36.86 5.14
N VAL A 368 5.89 -36.78 4.91
CA VAL A 368 6.67 -36.30 3.75
C VAL A 368 7.37 -34.94 3.92
N LYS A 369 8.66 -34.97 3.53
CA LYS A 369 9.69 -33.94 3.52
C LYS A 369 9.23 -32.67 2.78
N ASP A 370 8.82 -31.65 3.52
CA ASP A 370 8.68 -30.30 2.97
C ASP A 370 10.09 -29.69 2.78
N GLU A 371 10.44 -29.32 1.54
CA GLU A 371 11.67 -28.59 1.21
C GLU A 371 11.76 -27.23 1.93
N PHE A 372 10.65 -26.73 2.49
CA PHE A 372 10.59 -25.49 3.25
C PHE A 372 10.64 -25.65 4.77
N ALA A 373 10.62 -26.89 5.31
CA ALA A 373 10.49 -27.15 6.75
C ALA A 373 11.61 -26.58 7.63
N ASN A 374 12.72 -26.09 7.04
CA ASN A 374 13.84 -25.49 7.79
C ASN A 374 14.47 -24.27 7.08
N LEU A 375 13.77 -23.61 6.16
CA LEU A 375 14.33 -22.46 5.45
C LEU A 375 14.15 -21.16 6.26
N THR A 376 15.10 -20.91 7.16
CA THR A 376 15.31 -19.58 7.74
C THR A 376 15.79 -18.63 6.64
N LEU A 377 14.87 -17.81 6.11
CA LEU A 377 15.19 -16.86 5.05
C LEU A 377 15.97 -15.66 5.61
N GLY A 378 16.99 -15.21 4.87
CA GLY A 378 17.92 -14.16 5.29
C GLY A 378 19.05 -14.66 6.22
N GLY A 379 18.96 -15.89 6.71
CA GLY A 379 19.94 -16.46 7.64
C GLY A 379 19.69 -16.10 9.11
N PRO A 380 20.32 -16.84 10.06
CA PRO A 380 20.10 -16.65 11.49
C PRO A 380 20.35 -15.22 11.95
N GLY A 381 19.49 -14.70 12.83
CA GLY A 381 19.61 -13.36 13.42
C GLY A 381 19.11 -12.20 12.54
N THR A 382 18.65 -12.48 11.32
CA THR A 382 18.02 -11.45 10.47
C THR A 382 16.55 -11.23 10.82
N PHE A 383 16.00 -10.09 10.39
CA PHE A 383 14.57 -9.83 10.53
C PHE A 383 13.72 -10.85 9.76
N SER A 384 14.07 -11.14 8.50
CA SER A 384 13.36 -12.12 7.66
C SER A 384 13.26 -13.51 8.30
N ALA A 385 14.25 -13.89 9.14
CA ALA A 385 14.25 -15.15 9.87
C ALA A 385 13.16 -15.26 10.95
N THR A 386 12.61 -14.14 11.42
CA THR A 386 11.56 -14.13 12.46
C THR A 386 10.13 -14.16 11.87
N GLN A 387 10.02 -14.10 10.54
CA GLN A 387 8.77 -13.99 9.81
C GLN A 387 8.41 -15.31 9.10
N PRO A 388 7.12 -15.54 8.77
CA PRO A 388 6.72 -16.73 8.02
C PRO A 388 7.46 -16.81 6.66
N PRO A 389 8.20 -17.89 6.34
CA PRO A 389 9.01 -17.96 5.12
C PRO A 389 8.22 -17.78 3.82
N LYS A 390 6.99 -18.32 3.77
CA LYS A 390 6.09 -18.14 2.62
C LYS A 390 5.69 -16.68 2.42
N LEU A 391 5.48 -15.94 3.51
CA LEU A 391 5.16 -14.51 3.47
C LEU A 391 6.36 -13.69 3.00
N VAL A 392 7.55 -13.94 3.57
CA VAL A 392 8.79 -13.25 3.16
C VAL A 392 9.01 -13.41 1.65
N ARG A 393 8.85 -14.63 1.11
CA ARG A 393 8.97 -14.86 -0.34
C ARG A 393 7.94 -14.08 -1.16
N ALA A 394 6.68 -14.03 -0.73
CA ALA A 394 5.64 -13.29 -1.44
C ALA A 394 5.95 -11.79 -1.47
N ILE A 395 6.31 -11.20 -0.32
CA ILE A 395 6.66 -9.78 -0.21
C ILE A 395 7.93 -9.45 -1.01
N ALA A 396 8.97 -10.27 -0.87
CA ALA A 396 10.21 -10.09 -1.60
C ALA A 396 10.03 -10.26 -3.12
N GLY A 397 9.22 -11.23 -3.55
CA GLY A 397 8.87 -11.45 -4.94
C GLY A 397 8.17 -10.25 -5.57
N GLU A 398 7.16 -9.70 -4.88
CA GLU A 398 6.45 -8.49 -5.32
C GLU A 398 7.39 -7.27 -5.44
N LEU A 399 8.38 -7.17 -4.54
CA LEU A 399 9.34 -6.06 -4.53
C LEU A 399 10.61 -6.30 -5.38
N GLY A 400 10.74 -7.47 -6.01
CA GLY A 400 11.93 -7.89 -6.75
C GLY A 400 13.19 -8.05 -5.89
N ILE A 401 13.04 -8.34 -4.60
CA ILE A 401 14.15 -8.52 -3.64
C ILE A 401 14.65 -9.96 -3.70
N GLN A 402 15.92 -10.15 -4.06
CA GLN A 402 16.55 -11.47 -4.14
C GLN A 402 17.29 -11.84 -2.85
N ASP A 403 17.96 -10.87 -2.21
CA ASP A 403 18.62 -11.07 -0.94
C ASP A 403 17.65 -10.78 0.21
N TYR A 404 17.10 -11.83 0.82
CA TYR A 404 16.16 -11.69 1.95
C TYR A 404 16.80 -11.06 3.20
N SER A 405 18.12 -11.10 3.36
CA SER A 405 18.81 -10.48 4.50
C SER A 405 18.82 -8.94 4.39
N SER A 406 18.58 -8.41 3.18
CA SER A 406 18.45 -6.97 2.94
C SER A 406 17.17 -6.37 3.50
N ILE A 407 16.15 -7.18 3.80
CA ILE A 407 14.92 -6.72 4.46
C ILE A 407 15.26 -6.45 5.91
N VAL A 408 15.29 -5.17 6.27
CA VAL A 408 15.65 -4.69 7.61
C VAL A 408 14.46 -4.80 8.56
N ASN A 409 13.28 -4.40 8.10
CA ASN A 409 12.04 -4.43 8.85
C ASN A 409 10.84 -4.20 7.92
N TRP A 410 9.62 -4.42 8.40
CA TRP A 410 8.40 -4.00 7.72
C TRP A 410 7.31 -3.56 8.69
N GLU A 411 6.36 -2.79 8.18
CA GLU A 411 5.09 -2.49 8.83
C GLU A 411 4.00 -2.83 7.82
N LEU A 412 3.28 -3.92 8.08
CA LEU A 412 2.29 -4.47 7.18
C LEU A 412 0.92 -4.56 7.86
N GLU A 413 -0.10 -4.33 7.06
CA GLU A 413 -1.51 -4.25 7.44
C GLU A 413 -2.31 -5.26 6.62
N LEU A 414 -3.17 -6.03 7.29
CA LEU A 414 -4.22 -6.80 6.62
C LEU A 414 -5.44 -5.93 6.38
N PHE A 415 -6.00 -6.01 5.17
CA PHE A 415 -7.15 -5.23 4.77
C PHE A 415 -8.10 -6.05 3.88
N ASP A 416 -9.40 -5.71 3.91
CA ASP A 416 -10.38 -6.27 2.98
C ASP A 416 -10.02 -5.88 1.53
N ILE A 417 -9.78 -6.89 0.70
CA ILE A 417 -9.40 -6.72 -0.72
C ILE A 417 -10.62 -6.47 -1.61
N GLN A 418 -11.85 -6.65 -1.11
CA GLN A 418 -13.06 -6.41 -1.89
C GLN A 418 -13.09 -4.94 -2.37
N PRO A 419 -13.07 -4.69 -3.70
CA PRO A 419 -12.98 -3.32 -4.24
C PRO A 419 -14.10 -2.41 -3.72
N ALA A 420 -13.83 -1.11 -3.66
CA ALA A 420 -14.88 -0.11 -3.44
C ALA A 420 -15.83 -0.12 -4.63
N GLN A 421 -17.14 -0.09 -4.38
CA GLN A 421 -18.14 -0.17 -5.46
C GLN A 421 -19.34 0.74 -5.19
N VAL A 422 -19.87 1.28 -6.28
CA VAL A 422 -21.14 1.98 -6.28
C VAL A 422 -22.28 0.96 -6.19
N GLY A 423 -23.27 1.20 -5.34
CA GLY A 423 -24.38 0.30 -5.08
C GLY A 423 -25.70 1.02 -4.78
N GLY A 424 -26.73 0.24 -4.46
CA GLY A 424 -28.12 0.72 -4.46
C GLY A 424 -28.77 0.54 -5.84
N LEU A 425 -30.11 0.49 -5.87
CA LEU A 425 -30.87 0.29 -7.12
C LEU A 425 -30.56 1.40 -8.14
N ASP A 426 -30.42 2.63 -7.64
CA ASP A 426 -30.13 3.82 -8.43
C ASP A 426 -28.67 4.30 -8.30
N LYS A 427 -27.77 3.43 -7.82
CA LYS A 427 -26.33 3.73 -7.66
C LYS A 427 -26.03 4.89 -6.69
N GLU A 428 -26.85 5.03 -5.66
CA GLU A 428 -26.81 6.16 -4.71
C GLU A 428 -25.75 6.03 -3.63
N PHE A 429 -25.13 4.85 -3.47
CA PHE A 429 -24.21 4.54 -2.38
C PHE A 429 -22.82 4.16 -2.88
N ILE A 430 -21.80 4.35 -2.04
CA ILE A 430 -20.48 3.72 -2.17
C ILE A 430 -20.30 2.75 -1.00
N PHE A 431 -20.02 1.48 -1.30
CA PHE A 431 -19.65 0.46 -0.34
C PHE A 431 -18.14 0.22 -0.41
N ALA A 432 -17.43 0.46 0.69
CA ALA A 432 -15.97 0.34 0.70
C ALA A 432 -15.42 0.14 2.12
N GLY A 433 -14.20 -0.40 2.21
CA GLY A 433 -13.45 -0.40 3.45
C GLY A 433 -12.70 0.91 3.66
N ARG A 434 -12.46 1.28 4.92
CA ARG A 434 -11.61 2.42 5.31
C ARG A 434 -12.14 3.76 4.77
N ILE A 435 -13.46 3.97 4.83
CA ILE A 435 -14.10 5.26 4.49
C ILE A 435 -13.65 6.32 5.51
N ASP A 436 -13.64 5.93 6.77
CA ASP A 436 -13.13 6.69 7.90
C ASP A 436 -11.59 6.71 7.90
N ASP A 437 -10.91 7.86 7.84
CA ASP A 437 -11.38 9.20 7.39
C ASP A 437 -10.81 9.54 5.99
N LYS A 438 -10.49 8.50 5.23
CA LYS A 438 -10.07 8.65 3.83
C LYS A 438 -11.09 9.41 2.98
N LEU A 439 -12.37 9.43 3.36
CA LEU A 439 -13.41 10.21 2.70
C LEU A 439 -13.16 11.72 2.80
N CYS A 440 -13.05 12.28 4.02
CA CYS A 440 -12.83 13.72 4.16
C CYS A 440 -11.41 14.11 3.76
N SER A 441 -10.40 13.31 4.13
CA SER A 441 -9.01 13.56 3.74
C SER A 441 -8.81 13.60 2.22
N TRP A 442 -9.45 12.68 1.47
CA TRP A 442 -9.41 12.71 0.01
C TRP A 442 -10.14 13.92 -0.55
N ALA A 443 -11.36 14.19 -0.09
CA ALA A 443 -12.15 15.33 -0.56
C ALA A 443 -11.45 16.69 -0.27
N ALA A 444 -10.79 16.83 0.89
CA ALA A 444 -10.01 18.01 1.24
C ALA A 444 -8.82 18.20 0.30
N MET A 445 -8.06 17.14 0.03
CA MET A 445 -6.91 17.21 -0.88
C MET A 445 -7.33 17.53 -2.33
N GLU A 446 -8.41 16.91 -2.81
CA GLU A 446 -9.00 17.26 -4.12
C GLU A 446 -9.51 18.71 -4.13
N GLY A 447 -10.08 19.21 -3.02
CA GLY A 447 -10.50 20.60 -2.85
C GLY A 447 -9.34 21.59 -2.96
N LEU A 448 -8.20 21.29 -2.33
CA LEU A 448 -6.97 22.08 -2.45
C LEU A 448 -6.43 22.07 -3.87
N LEU A 449 -6.39 20.89 -4.52
CA LEU A 449 -5.97 20.77 -5.91
C LEU A 449 -6.87 21.61 -6.82
N ALA A 450 -8.19 21.50 -6.65
CA ALA A 450 -9.19 22.25 -7.40
C ALA A 450 -9.10 23.77 -7.19
N SER A 451 -8.85 24.23 -5.96
CA SER A 451 -8.56 25.63 -5.65
C SER A 451 -7.30 26.10 -6.38
N SER A 452 -6.24 25.29 -6.36
CA SER A 452 -4.93 25.62 -6.96
C SER A 452 -4.94 25.65 -8.49
N TYR A 453 -5.90 25.00 -9.15
CA TYR A 453 -6.06 25.01 -10.61
C TYR A 453 -6.83 26.21 -11.13
N SER A 454 -7.52 26.97 -10.26
CA SER A 454 -8.24 28.14 -10.70
C SER A 454 -7.27 29.14 -11.36
N HIS A 455 -7.46 29.39 -12.65
CA HIS A 455 -6.58 30.27 -13.45
C HIS A 455 -6.79 31.76 -13.19
N GLN A 456 -7.71 32.10 -12.30
CA GLN A 456 -7.86 33.47 -11.82
C GLN A 456 -6.75 33.70 -10.79
N PRO A 457 -5.83 34.65 -11.02
CA PRO A 457 -4.97 35.13 -9.95
C PRO A 457 -5.89 35.65 -8.85
N THR A 458 -6.00 34.91 -7.76
CA THR A 458 -6.46 35.51 -6.52
C THR A 458 -5.23 36.21 -5.95
N ASP A 459 -5.31 37.53 -5.81
CA ASP A 459 -4.37 38.33 -5.03
C ASP A 459 -4.66 38.08 -3.53
N ASP A 460 -4.75 36.79 -3.15
CA ASP A 460 -5.12 36.39 -1.80
C ASP A 460 -3.93 36.57 -0.85
N GLY A 461 -4.27 37.04 0.34
CA GLY A 461 -3.32 37.33 1.40
C GLY A 461 -3.05 36.14 2.31
N ILE A 462 -3.65 34.97 2.07
CA ILE A 462 -3.65 33.83 3.00
C ILE A 462 -2.85 32.63 2.49
N VAL A 463 -2.53 31.72 3.41
CA VAL A 463 -2.08 30.37 3.05
C VAL A 463 -3.29 29.44 3.04
N LYS A 464 -3.42 28.62 1.99
CA LYS A 464 -4.42 27.55 1.89
C LYS A 464 -3.74 26.24 2.20
N LEU A 465 -4.19 25.48 3.20
CA LEU A 465 -3.48 24.32 3.73
C LEU A 465 -4.43 23.15 3.96
N VAL A 466 -4.00 21.96 3.55
CA VAL A 466 -4.63 20.68 3.91
C VAL A 466 -3.61 19.79 4.60
N GLY A 467 -3.93 19.32 5.80
CA GLY A 467 -3.19 18.32 6.55
C GLY A 467 -3.95 17.01 6.63
N VAL A 468 -3.25 15.90 6.42
CA VAL A 468 -3.76 14.55 6.67
C VAL A 468 -2.83 13.86 7.67
N PHE A 469 -3.39 13.39 8.78
CA PHE A 469 -2.64 12.82 9.89
C PHE A 469 -2.80 11.29 9.98
N ASP A 470 -1.87 10.67 10.70
CA ASP A 470 -1.90 9.27 11.10
C ASP A 470 -2.29 9.19 12.58
N ASP A 471 -2.51 8.00 13.10
CA ASP A 471 -2.71 7.75 14.53
C ASP A 471 -3.95 8.40 15.19
N GLU A 472 -4.93 8.92 14.45
CA GLU A 472 -6.15 9.49 15.03
C GLU A 472 -6.88 8.44 15.86
N GLU A 473 -7.05 7.26 15.28
CA GLU A 473 -7.84 6.14 15.81
C GLU A 473 -7.28 5.56 17.14
N ILE A 474 -6.04 5.94 17.47
CA ILE A 474 -5.34 5.58 18.71
C ILE A 474 -5.04 6.80 19.61
N GLY A 475 -5.68 7.94 19.35
CA GLY A 475 -5.67 9.15 20.18
C GLY A 475 -4.62 10.20 19.80
N SER A 476 -4.03 10.10 18.60
CA SER A 476 -3.14 11.08 17.95
C SER A 476 -1.82 11.40 18.66
N LEU A 477 -1.47 10.68 19.72
CA LEU A 477 -0.32 10.98 20.58
C LEU A 477 1.01 10.35 20.09
N LEU A 478 1.29 10.49 18.80
CA LEU A 478 2.57 10.12 18.19
C LEU A 478 3.06 11.25 17.28
N ARG A 479 4.34 11.22 16.88
CA ARG A 479 4.98 12.34 16.15
C ARG A 479 4.31 12.69 14.82
N GLN A 480 3.60 11.74 14.23
CA GLN A 480 2.88 11.90 12.96
C GLN A 480 1.37 12.16 13.16
N GLY A 481 0.85 11.98 14.39
CA GLY A 481 -0.54 12.30 14.72
C GLY A 481 -0.78 13.76 15.08
N ALA A 482 -2.04 14.12 15.26
CA ALA A 482 -2.48 15.51 15.42
C ALA A 482 -2.01 16.17 16.73
N LYS A 483 -1.71 15.39 17.78
CA LYS A 483 -1.08 15.92 19.01
C LYS A 483 0.43 16.14 18.87
N GLY A 484 1.02 15.69 17.76
CA GLY A 484 2.39 16.02 17.40
C GLY A 484 2.54 17.48 16.98
N ASN A 485 3.77 17.94 16.85
CA ASN A 485 4.05 19.32 16.42
C ASN A 485 3.98 19.52 14.89
N PHE A 486 3.47 18.56 14.11
CA PHE A 486 3.62 18.60 12.65
C PHE A 486 2.95 19.81 12.00
N LEU A 487 1.67 20.06 12.32
CA LEU A 487 0.97 21.26 11.82
C LEU A 487 1.48 22.56 12.45
N PRO A 488 1.60 22.69 13.80
CA PRO A 488 2.14 23.90 14.42
C PRO A 488 3.50 24.30 13.84
N SER A 489 4.45 23.34 13.74
CA SER A 489 5.77 23.62 13.20
C SER A 489 5.76 23.95 11.71
N THR A 490 4.81 23.43 10.94
CA THR A 490 4.67 23.79 9.52
C THR A 490 4.21 25.24 9.38
N VAL A 491 3.17 25.65 10.13
CA VAL A 491 2.67 27.04 10.14
C VAL A 491 3.76 28.00 10.64
N GLU A 492 4.47 27.63 11.70
CA GLU A 492 5.60 28.39 12.23
C GLU A 492 6.67 28.66 11.18
N ARG A 493 7.10 27.62 10.46
CA ARG A 493 8.15 27.72 9.44
C ARG A 493 7.70 28.51 8.21
N ILE A 494 6.40 28.45 7.88
CA ILE A 494 5.82 29.32 6.85
C ILE A 494 5.90 30.78 7.30
N ALA A 495 5.40 31.09 8.50
CA ALA A 495 5.42 32.44 9.05
C ALA A 495 6.85 33.02 9.13
N GLU A 496 7.82 32.21 9.59
CA GLU A 496 9.24 32.57 9.67
C GLU A 496 9.80 32.91 8.28
N SER A 497 9.53 32.08 7.26
CA SER A 497 10.08 32.24 5.91
C SER A 497 9.68 33.57 5.25
N PHE A 498 8.54 34.16 5.63
CA PHE A 498 8.06 35.45 5.10
C PHE A 498 8.29 36.65 6.03
N SER A 499 8.96 36.44 7.17
CA SER A 499 9.16 37.50 8.18
C SER A 499 10.49 38.27 8.06
N GLY A 500 11.42 37.80 7.22
CA GLY A 500 12.77 38.37 7.12
C GLY A 500 13.50 38.28 8.47
N SER A 501 14.00 39.41 8.99
CA SER A 501 14.61 39.49 10.33
C SER A 501 13.59 39.73 11.45
N GLY A 502 12.29 39.78 11.14
CA GLY A 502 11.22 40.19 12.05
C GLY A 502 10.43 39.04 12.70
N TYR A 503 10.87 37.78 12.56
CA TYR A 503 10.20 36.65 13.21
C TYR A 503 10.14 36.85 14.73
N SER A 504 8.95 36.67 15.30
CA SER A 504 8.76 36.72 16.75
C SER A 504 7.50 35.95 17.15
N ALA A 505 7.40 35.60 18.44
CA ALA A 505 6.19 35.00 19.00
C ALA A 505 4.94 35.86 18.79
N ASN A 506 5.09 37.20 18.74
CA ASN A 506 3.97 38.10 18.47
C ASN A 506 3.42 37.87 17.04
N VAL A 507 4.31 37.79 16.05
CA VAL A 507 3.93 37.53 14.65
C VAL A 507 3.28 36.15 14.50
N LEU A 508 3.83 35.11 15.15
CA LEU A 508 3.23 33.77 15.11
C LEU A 508 1.82 33.75 15.73
N ASN A 509 1.65 34.39 16.90
CA ASN A 509 0.34 34.48 17.55
C ASN A 509 -0.67 35.26 16.70
N GLN A 510 -0.21 36.30 15.98
CA GLN A 510 -1.04 37.02 15.01
C GLN A 510 -1.47 36.11 13.85
N VAL A 511 -0.55 35.30 13.31
CA VAL A 511 -0.89 34.30 12.27
C VAL A 511 -1.97 33.35 12.79
N TYR A 512 -1.82 32.79 13.98
CA TYR A 512 -2.83 31.89 14.56
C TYR A 512 -4.18 32.57 14.79
N ALA A 513 -4.20 33.79 15.34
CA ALA A 513 -5.44 34.54 15.54
C ALA A 513 -6.20 34.82 14.23
N ASN A 514 -5.47 35.05 13.14
CA ASN A 514 -6.02 35.26 11.80
C ASN A 514 -6.32 33.95 11.03
N SER A 515 -6.08 32.79 11.64
CA SER A 515 -6.26 31.48 11.01
C SER A 515 -7.58 30.83 11.42
N PHE A 516 -8.00 29.85 10.61
CA PHE A 516 -9.18 29.04 10.88
C PHE A 516 -8.95 27.59 10.48
N LEU A 517 -9.44 26.67 11.31
CA LEU A 517 -9.32 25.23 11.10
C LEU A 517 -10.69 24.60 10.84
N VAL A 518 -10.82 23.91 9.72
CA VAL A 518 -11.86 22.90 9.51
C VAL A 518 -11.27 21.54 9.86
N SER A 519 -11.64 21.02 11.02
CA SER A 519 -11.41 19.62 11.40
C SER A 519 -12.38 18.75 10.61
N ALA A 520 -11.86 18.13 9.57
CA ALA A 520 -12.61 17.39 8.56
C ALA A 520 -12.52 15.90 8.85
N ASP A 521 -13.52 15.39 9.55
CA ASP A 521 -13.63 14.00 9.96
C ASP A 521 -15.05 13.49 9.66
N VAL A 522 -15.18 12.25 9.22
CA VAL A 522 -16.47 11.65 8.87
C VAL A 522 -17.49 11.76 10.01
N THR A 523 -18.76 11.90 9.65
CA THR A 523 -19.87 11.99 10.61
C THR A 523 -20.86 10.84 10.42
N HIS A 524 -21.81 10.71 11.33
CA HIS A 524 -22.77 9.61 11.31
C HIS A 524 -24.03 9.97 10.53
N ALA A 525 -24.19 9.40 9.33
CA ALA A 525 -25.46 9.43 8.61
C ALA A 525 -26.57 8.78 9.45
N VAL A 526 -27.80 9.28 9.34
CA VAL A 526 -28.95 8.70 10.05
C VAL A 526 -29.19 7.26 9.61
N HIS A 527 -29.17 6.33 10.57
CA HIS A 527 -29.43 4.93 10.29
C HIS A 527 -30.93 4.63 10.46
N PRO A 528 -31.67 4.31 9.38
CA PRO A 528 -33.14 4.18 9.44
C PRO A 528 -33.63 3.06 10.36
N ASN A 529 -32.84 2.00 10.55
CA ASN A 529 -33.19 0.92 11.47
C ASN A 529 -32.89 1.22 12.95
N PHE A 530 -32.23 2.34 13.27
CA PHE A 530 -31.82 2.70 14.63
C PHE A 530 -32.13 4.18 14.94
N LEU A 531 -33.27 4.70 14.47
CA LEU A 531 -33.65 6.12 14.66
C LEU A 531 -33.60 6.58 16.12
N GLY A 532 -33.89 5.70 17.08
CA GLY A 532 -33.83 6.03 18.51
C GLY A 532 -32.43 6.43 19.02
N ALA A 533 -31.36 6.10 18.29
CA ALA A 533 -29.99 6.49 18.61
C ALA A 533 -29.64 7.92 18.15
N TYR A 534 -30.45 8.53 17.28
CA TYR A 534 -30.16 9.84 16.70
C TYR A 534 -31.00 10.95 17.35
N LEU A 535 -30.44 12.16 17.39
CA LEU A 535 -31.15 13.35 17.86
C LEU A 535 -32.00 13.92 16.72
N GLU A 536 -33.28 14.16 16.99
CA GLU A 536 -34.21 14.79 16.05
C GLU A 536 -33.68 16.18 15.64
N GLY A 537 -33.79 16.51 14.35
CA GLY A 537 -33.25 17.75 13.77
C GLY A 537 -31.73 17.77 13.55
N HIS A 538 -30.98 16.78 14.05
CA HIS A 538 -29.51 16.69 13.98
C HIS A 538 -29.06 15.35 13.37
N SER A 539 -29.82 14.89 12.38
CA SER A 539 -29.73 13.55 11.78
C SER A 539 -29.39 13.69 10.29
N PRO A 540 -28.10 13.79 9.91
CA PRO A 540 -27.69 14.08 8.54
C PRO A 540 -28.00 12.91 7.60
N ARG A 541 -28.21 13.22 6.32
CA ARG A 541 -28.47 12.26 5.25
C ARG A 541 -27.31 12.20 4.27
N LEU A 542 -27.15 11.05 3.62
CA LEU A 542 -26.21 10.87 2.52
C LEU A 542 -26.63 11.70 1.30
N ASN A 543 -25.68 12.06 0.44
CA ASN A 543 -25.88 12.78 -0.83
C ASN A 543 -26.51 14.20 -0.68
N VAL A 544 -26.35 14.85 0.46
CA VAL A 544 -26.92 16.20 0.71
C VAL A 544 -25.84 17.27 0.85
N GLY A 545 -24.80 17.01 1.65
CA GLY A 545 -23.72 17.96 1.87
C GLY A 545 -22.97 17.72 3.18
N LEU A 546 -21.95 18.54 3.42
CA LEU A 546 -21.08 18.47 4.59
C LEU A 546 -21.86 18.66 5.88
N VAL A 547 -21.49 17.94 6.93
CA VAL A 547 -22.19 17.95 8.21
C VAL A 547 -21.35 18.69 9.23
N VAL A 548 -21.89 19.74 9.81
CA VAL A 548 -21.32 20.41 10.99
C VAL A 548 -21.59 19.55 12.21
N ALA A 549 -20.55 19.16 12.94
CA ALA A 549 -20.66 18.35 14.14
C ALA A 549 -20.55 19.24 15.39
N ALA A 550 -21.61 19.30 16.18
CA ALA A 550 -21.66 20.05 17.43
C ALA A 550 -21.61 19.10 18.64
N ASP A 551 -20.91 19.51 19.68
CA ASP A 551 -20.86 18.80 20.96
C ASP A 551 -20.64 19.78 22.12
N SER A 552 -21.41 19.65 23.20
CA SER A 552 -21.34 20.56 24.35
C SER A 552 -20.23 20.23 25.36
N ASN A 553 -19.54 19.09 25.21
CA ASN A 553 -18.52 18.60 26.14
C ASN A 553 -17.10 18.69 25.55
N GLY A 554 -16.91 19.40 24.44
CA GLY A 554 -15.60 19.64 23.84
C GLY A 554 -15.02 18.44 23.09
N HIS A 555 -15.85 17.46 22.72
CA HIS A 555 -15.44 16.42 21.76
C HIS A 555 -15.22 17.00 20.35
N MET A 556 -15.95 18.09 20.06
CA MET A 556 -15.86 18.90 18.85
C MET A 556 -15.50 20.34 19.25
N THR A 557 -14.85 21.07 18.34
CA THR A 557 -14.46 22.49 18.49
C THR A 557 -15.56 23.47 18.11
N THR A 558 -16.60 22.98 17.42
CA THR A 558 -17.66 23.80 16.83
C THR A 558 -18.34 24.71 17.85
N ASP A 559 -18.42 26.00 17.53
CA ASP A 559 -19.13 27.02 18.28
C ASP A 559 -20.00 27.87 17.33
N SER A 560 -20.65 28.91 17.87
CA SER A 560 -21.54 29.78 17.09
C SER A 560 -20.79 30.59 16.03
N VAL A 561 -19.56 31.05 16.31
CA VAL A 561 -18.76 31.84 15.38
C VAL A 561 -18.27 30.97 14.24
N SER A 562 -17.75 29.78 14.55
CA SER A 562 -17.24 28.85 13.55
C SER A 562 -18.37 28.29 12.67
N THR A 563 -19.55 28.04 13.25
CA THR A 563 -20.76 27.68 12.50
C THR A 563 -21.20 28.79 11.54
N ALA A 564 -21.23 30.05 12.01
CA ALA A 564 -21.62 31.19 11.19
C ALA A 564 -20.65 31.40 10.01
N LEU A 565 -19.35 31.27 10.25
CA LEU A 565 -18.31 31.40 9.22
C LEU A 565 -18.48 30.35 8.12
N LEU A 566 -18.59 29.07 8.48
CA LEU A 566 -18.73 28.01 7.49
C LEU A 566 -20.09 28.06 6.76
N THR A 567 -21.16 28.47 7.45
CA THR A 567 -22.46 28.75 6.82
C THR A 567 -22.33 29.84 5.76
N ARG A 568 -21.60 30.92 6.06
CA ARG A 568 -21.39 32.01 5.13
C ARG A 568 -20.58 31.59 3.90
N VAL A 569 -19.60 30.72 4.07
CA VAL A 569 -18.87 30.06 2.95
C VAL A 569 -19.84 29.23 2.10
N ALA A 570 -20.69 28.43 2.72
CA ALA A 570 -21.64 27.58 2.03
C ALA A 570 -22.65 28.41 1.19
N GLU A 571 -23.16 29.51 1.73
CA GLU A 571 -24.01 30.46 1.00
C GLU A 571 -23.33 31.04 -0.24
N LYS A 572 -22.08 31.51 -0.13
CA LYS A 572 -21.32 32.07 -1.26
C LYS A 572 -21.05 31.06 -2.37
N THR A 573 -21.07 29.77 -2.03
CA THR A 573 -20.70 28.68 -2.94
C THR A 573 -21.89 27.80 -3.32
N SER A 574 -23.10 28.14 -2.88
CA SER A 574 -24.32 27.35 -3.08
C SER A 574 -24.20 25.89 -2.60
N ASN A 575 -23.38 25.65 -1.58
CA ASN A 575 -23.27 24.35 -0.92
C ASN A 575 -24.30 24.24 0.21
N THR A 576 -24.72 23.01 0.49
CA THR A 576 -25.64 22.72 1.60
C THR A 576 -24.84 22.20 2.79
N LEU A 577 -25.11 22.74 3.98
CA LEU A 577 -24.63 22.19 5.24
C LEU A 577 -25.76 21.44 5.94
N GLN A 578 -25.38 20.41 6.68
CA GLN A 578 -26.24 19.67 7.59
C GLN A 578 -25.69 19.81 9.02
N LEU A 579 -26.46 19.34 10.01
CA LEU A 579 -26.07 19.39 11.41
C LEU A 579 -26.12 17.99 12.02
N PHE A 580 -25.11 17.66 12.81
CA PHE A 580 -25.06 16.48 13.66
C PHE A 580 -24.75 16.88 15.10
N MET A 581 -25.47 16.27 16.03
CA MET A 581 -25.21 16.33 17.46
C MET A 581 -25.76 15.05 18.07
N ILE A 582 -25.01 14.48 19.02
CA ILE A 582 -25.46 13.31 19.76
C ILE A 582 -26.67 13.64 20.64
N ARG A 583 -27.44 12.63 21.02
CA ARG A 583 -28.43 12.78 22.09
C ARG A 583 -27.71 12.99 23.44
N ASN A 584 -28.38 13.67 24.37
CA ASN A 584 -27.85 13.93 25.71
C ASN A 584 -27.51 12.66 26.50
N ASP A 585 -28.18 11.54 26.20
CA ASP A 585 -28.00 10.23 26.85
C ASP A 585 -27.05 9.30 26.08
N SER A 586 -26.30 9.83 25.11
CA SER A 586 -25.37 9.08 24.25
C SER A 586 -23.92 9.50 24.45
N ARG A 587 -22.98 8.73 23.88
CA ARG A 587 -21.54 9.02 23.89
C ARG A 587 -21.09 9.55 22.54
N SER A 588 -20.23 10.56 22.54
CA SER A 588 -19.58 11.08 21.33
C SER A 588 -18.20 10.42 21.10
N GLY A 589 -17.78 10.37 19.84
CA GLY A 589 -16.37 10.17 19.48
C GLY A 589 -15.54 11.42 19.76
N GLY A 590 -14.28 11.43 19.35
CA GLY A 590 -13.46 12.65 19.27
C GLY A 590 -12.93 12.79 17.85
N THR A 591 -12.22 13.89 17.59
CA THR A 591 -11.58 14.17 16.30
C THR A 591 -10.23 14.84 16.54
N VAL A 592 -9.52 15.19 15.46
CA VAL A 592 -8.29 15.99 15.52
C VAL A 592 -8.53 17.46 15.91
N GLY A 593 -9.76 17.97 15.82
CA GLY A 593 -10.11 19.37 15.98
C GLY A 593 -9.67 19.97 17.31
N PRO A 594 -10.15 19.45 18.46
CA PRO A 594 -9.77 19.98 19.78
C PRO A 594 -8.25 19.92 20.01
N MET A 595 -7.57 18.91 19.45
CA MET A 595 -6.14 18.71 19.62
C MET A 595 -5.34 19.82 18.90
N LEU A 596 -5.69 20.09 17.64
CA LEU A 596 -5.00 21.07 16.81
C LEU A 596 -5.38 22.51 17.19
N SER A 597 -6.66 22.75 17.47
CA SER A 597 -7.14 24.07 17.92
C SER A 597 -6.48 24.44 19.25
N SER A 598 -6.42 23.53 20.23
CA SER A 598 -5.76 23.81 21.50
C SER A 598 -4.25 24.01 21.38
N ALA A 599 -3.57 23.32 20.44
CA ALA A 599 -2.13 23.45 20.27
C ALA A 599 -1.71 24.79 19.65
N MET A 600 -2.58 25.40 18.84
CA MET A 600 -2.28 26.64 18.10
C MET A 600 -3.07 27.85 18.60
N GLY A 601 -4.16 27.65 19.34
CA GLY A 601 -5.09 28.70 19.75
C GLY A 601 -5.97 29.23 18.62
N VAL A 602 -6.23 28.42 17.59
CA VAL A 602 -6.98 28.83 16.38
C VAL A 602 -8.48 28.57 16.52
N ARG A 603 -9.30 29.44 15.93
CA ARG A 603 -10.74 29.17 15.74
C ARG A 603 -10.91 27.92 14.90
N SER A 604 -11.87 27.08 15.26
CA SER A 604 -12.04 25.77 14.64
C SER A 604 -13.50 25.34 14.55
N ILE A 605 -13.81 24.54 13.54
CA ILE A 605 -15.08 23.84 13.35
C ILE A 605 -14.81 22.37 13.05
N ASP A 606 -15.60 21.48 13.63
CA ASP A 606 -15.64 20.08 13.22
C ASP A 606 -16.75 19.89 12.20
N ALA A 607 -16.38 19.52 10.98
CA ALA A 607 -17.33 19.29 9.91
C ALA A 607 -16.80 18.28 8.89
N GLY A 608 -17.58 17.23 8.61
CA GLY A 608 -17.19 16.23 7.63
C GLY A 608 -18.35 15.44 7.05
N LEU A 609 -18.03 14.49 6.18
CA LEU A 609 -18.98 13.84 5.31
C LEU A 609 -19.70 12.67 6.03
N PRO A 610 -21.01 12.48 5.80
CA PRO A 610 -21.75 11.48 6.53
C PRO A 610 -21.48 10.07 5.98
N GLN A 611 -21.41 9.10 6.88
CA GLN A 611 -21.37 7.68 6.53
C GLN A 611 -22.23 6.83 7.48
N LEU A 612 -22.60 5.65 7.00
CA LEU A 612 -23.13 4.56 7.81
C LEU A 612 -21.99 3.59 8.17
N SER A 613 -22.18 2.87 9.28
CA SER A 613 -21.30 1.77 9.70
C SER A 613 -19.83 2.19 9.86
N MET A 614 -19.59 3.36 10.46
CA MET A 614 -18.26 3.81 10.89
C MET A 614 -17.56 2.71 11.71
N HIS A 615 -16.25 2.54 11.49
CA HIS A 615 -15.40 1.47 12.07
C HIS A 615 -15.75 0.01 11.66
N SER A 616 -16.67 -0.20 10.71
CA SER A 616 -16.83 -1.48 10.02
C SER A 616 -15.66 -1.73 9.05
N ILE A 617 -15.29 -2.99 8.83
CA ILE A 617 -14.33 -3.33 7.76
C ILE A 617 -14.84 -2.91 6.37
N ARG A 618 -16.17 -2.76 6.22
CA ARG A 618 -16.84 -2.25 5.03
C ARG A 618 -18.00 -1.35 5.43
N ALA A 619 -17.84 -0.06 5.20
CA ALA A 619 -18.78 1.01 5.52
C ALA A 619 -19.56 1.46 4.27
N THR A 620 -20.44 2.44 4.43
CA THR A 620 -21.25 3.01 3.35
C THR A 620 -21.29 4.53 3.43
N THR A 621 -21.11 5.24 2.31
CA THR A 621 -21.40 6.68 2.18
C THR A 621 -22.23 6.93 0.92
N GLY A 622 -22.71 8.15 0.71
CA GLY A 622 -23.41 8.51 -0.51
C GLY A 622 -22.45 8.62 -1.69
N SER A 623 -22.94 8.27 -2.88
CA SER A 623 -22.17 8.36 -4.13
C SER A 623 -21.73 9.79 -4.47
N LEU A 624 -22.49 10.80 -4.06
CA LEU A 624 -22.20 12.22 -4.31
C LEU A 624 -21.34 12.86 -3.20
N ASP A 625 -21.34 12.28 -2.00
CA ASP A 625 -20.70 12.86 -0.82
C ASP A 625 -19.21 13.19 -1.03
N PRO A 626 -18.37 12.36 -1.70
CA PRO A 626 -16.99 12.74 -2.00
C PRO A 626 -16.90 14.06 -2.76
N GLY A 627 -17.71 14.22 -3.82
CA GLY A 627 -17.71 15.42 -4.66
C GLY A 627 -18.36 16.64 -4.00
N LEU A 628 -19.39 16.45 -3.17
CA LEU A 628 -19.96 17.50 -2.33
C LEU A 628 -18.93 18.04 -1.33
N GLY A 629 -18.13 17.15 -0.74
CA GLY A 629 -16.99 17.51 0.10
C GLY A 629 -15.96 18.35 -0.64
N VAL A 630 -15.55 17.94 -1.85
CA VAL A 630 -14.63 18.73 -2.69
C VAL A 630 -15.16 20.14 -2.93
N GLY A 631 -16.46 20.25 -3.23
CA GLY A 631 -17.13 21.53 -3.50
C GLY A 631 -17.02 22.51 -2.33
N ILE A 632 -17.39 22.08 -1.12
CA ILE A 632 -17.34 22.95 0.06
C ILE A 632 -15.92 23.21 0.56
N PHE A 633 -15.02 22.23 0.51
CA PHE A 633 -13.62 22.42 0.95
C PHE A 633 -12.88 23.38 0.02
N LYS A 634 -13.07 23.26 -1.29
CA LYS A 634 -12.61 24.27 -2.24
C LYS A 634 -13.22 25.64 -1.93
N GLY A 635 -14.54 25.67 -1.68
CA GLY A 635 -15.28 26.88 -1.32
C GLY A 635 -14.69 27.59 -0.10
N PHE A 636 -14.38 26.86 0.96
CA PHE A 636 -13.72 27.38 2.16
C PHE A 636 -12.35 27.96 1.84
N LEU A 637 -11.48 27.17 1.18
CA LEU A 637 -10.12 27.62 0.85
C LEU A 637 -10.11 28.88 -0.02
N ASP A 638 -11.07 29.04 -0.93
CA ASP A 638 -11.15 30.20 -1.83
C ASP A 638 -11.82 31.43 -1.21
N ASN A 639 -12.70 31.26 -0.22
CA ASN A 639 -13.53 32.36 0.29
C ASN A 639 -13.21 32.75 1.74
N PHE A 640 -12.41 31.97 2.47
CA PHE A 640 -12.11 32.20 3.89
C PHE A 640 -11.71 33.65 4.18
N GLU A 641 -10.71 34.18 3.47
CA GLU A 641 -10.22 35.55 3.71
C GLU A 641 -11.33 36.61 3.58
N SER A 642 -12.20 36.46 2.57
CA SER A 642 -13.28 37.41 2.33
C SER A 642 -14.40 37.30 3.37
N VAL A 643 -14.68 36.08 3.84
CA VAL A 643 -15.70 35.80 4.84
C VAL A 643 -15.23 36.24 6.21
N ASP A 644 -13.98 35.98 6.56
CA ASP A 644 -13.42 36.31 7.88
C ASP A 644 -13.43 37.83 8.13
N LYS A 645 -13.21 38.64 7.08
CA LYS A 645 -13.36 40.11 7.12
C LYS A 645 -14.78 40.59 7.39
N GLU A 646 -15.80 39.72 7.35
CA GLU A 646 -17.18 40.04 7.73
C GLU A 646 -17.40 39.96 9.26
N PHE A 647 -16.42 39.48 10.04
CA PHE A 647 -16.47 39.33 11.49
C PHE A 647 -15.58 40.39 12.18
N GLU A 648 -16.07 40.98 13.29
CA GLU A 648 -15.37 42.00 14.10
C GLU A 648 -14.79 41.44 15.41
#